data_AF-A0AAE9XE47-F1
#
_entry.id   AF-A0AAE9XE47-F1
#
_cell.length_a   1.000
_cell.length_b   1.000
_cell.length_c   1.000
_cell.angle_alpha   90.00
_cell.angle_beta   90.00
_cell.angle_gamma   90.00
#
_symmetry.space_group_name_H-M   'P 1'
#
loop_
_entity.id
_entity.type
_entity.pdbx_description
1 polymer ?
#
loop_
_entity_poly.entity_id
_entity_poly.type
_entity_poly.pdbx_seq_one_letter_code
_entity_poly.pdbx_strand_id
1 'polypeptide(L)'
;MMKRYTIILAVFLLFCTVFTFQIKARPYERFADVEKPWIQKHSMDSKLVPANKGNLIQAEIVYQSVSEHSDLVISPVNEIRPANRFPSHRKSFFAENLRASPPVVPVAVDKYAVPVANPMDPENPNAWDVTLKITTKAVTVPVDVVMVIDQSSSMGGQNIARLKSAIASGQRFVKKMLPKGMATEGVRIALVSYDHEPHRLSDFTKDTAFLCQKIRALTPIWGTHTQGGLKMARNIMATSTAVDKHIILMSDGLATEQYPVKNVTTADFIGKTGNANDPIDLVIQGAINFPTNYVSNNPSTPLTPNYPTHSSKVGRRNLPESKFDYSNLSARITFDGVAGALVYEPRFPHPYYYYFPCNAAINEAQFAKNSGYTIHTIGYDLGDFALANNSLKLTATDENHFFTATPANLAAAFDNIAQTINIGIQRGEVTDFVAPGFIVKNLTQSGDVTHLLNVSNGTVQYDVSTKKLTWTTGTILSSSEATITYRIYADLDYIQNNDIPVNTTSAIGPDLGGFDTNTEAKLTYTNSNGEPNQQLIFPRPTVKLGYGVIKRHYVLVNKDGQPIQANGTVVSSLSEAHVLQSQDFFLPSGGGHIVPKWIKLDKTTEALQYYSVPPTNTVITTADGKRYRFVEVPGSTPNPGQIGISWKKPAGNAYFAYKLLNYWMGGTTDQQSEWDVTSNWTGAQVPLTGEDVEFATTENFGSPAVADLHVPTTNPKIIGNLINNSDKDLVVTTSSQLTINGVVEDNNPNVGTIVVKSSKDNPTGTLLFANPGNNQNVGGTVEFYNQGYDCADCGMYRRSWQYFSIPVNESDFPYEHVAGNETVNQWVEPFNGDKWRPAPYAPDTKLQKFKGYQITNDVQAQPTGVYSFKGTLCVCDAFLNLTRTSGVNYSGTNLIGNSYTGAIDIKQGIVFPPEVEQTVYLFNTGTRDQWRKLNGSTVSGYRAGQYLSVPKNTAGQDNLPDRIPSMHSFLVKMQNGASCTLQILYDKLLKNTTVNNGNGTQITWRSGNSGSANMPSLVMDVLGNESADRLWIFTDGGLSFGFDNGWDGRKLTEKGLSQLYAMSDIGNDKFQVAGVPELNNLLIGFDADKDGQYTLEFALSDHFAKGAVYLHDLQSGAKHRITNSTSYSFDAKRGDSGARFRLSYGCDENVDDSHVVSTNGREIIILNQDALDCTVTLFTIEGKLLRRLKVLAGHREVMKVQTGGAYIVHLQNAFTNDVHKVLVEY
;
A
#
# COMPACT_ATOMS: atom_id res chain seq x y z
N MET A 1 39.77 6.88 41.68
CA MET A 1 39.88 6.78 43.16
C MET A 1 38.52 6.38 43.75
N MET A 2 38.48 5.91 45.00
CA MET A 2 37.34 5.20 45.57
C MET A 2 36.16 6.09 46.02
N LYS A 3 34.99 5.45 46.11
CA LYS A 3 33.77 5.90 46.80
C LYS A 3 34.01 6.25 48.27
N ARG A 4 33.36 7.32 48.76
CA ARG A 4 32.68 7.42 50.08
C ARG A 4 31.41 8.26 49.87
N TYR A 5 30.21 7.76 50.14
CA TYR A 5 29.50 7.70 51.44
C TYR A 5 29.29 9.09 52.10
N THR A 6 28.14 9.51 52.66
CA THR A 6 26.74 9.00 52.67
C THR A 6 25.84 10.01 53.43
N ILE A 7 24.64 10.33 52.89
CA ILE A 7 23.36 10.75 53.54
C ILE A 7 23.33 11.81 54.66
N ILE A 8 22.42 12.81 54.54
CA ILE A 8 21.40 13.20 55.56
C ILE A 8 20.28 14.06 54.90
N LEU A 9 19.00 13.79 55.26
CA LEU A 9 17.72 14.41 54.80
C LEU A 9 17.47 14.41 53.26
N ALA A 10 16.57 13.63 52.64
CA ALA A 10 15.43 12.79 53.08
C ALA A 10 14.22 13.53 53.71
N VAL A 11 13.00 12.98 53.48
CA VAL A 11 11.63 13.56 53.61
C VAL A 11 11.16 14.18 52.28
N PHE A 12 10.11 13.71 51.56
CA PHE A 12 9.05 12.76 51.92
C PHE A 12 8.53 11.90 50.73
N LEU A 13 7.75 10.88 51.10
CA LEU A 13 7.13 9.75 50.38
C LEU A 13 6.47 10.02 48.99
N LEU A 14 6.28 9.07 48.06
CA LEU A 14 6.12 7.59 48.06
C LEU A 14 4.67 7.07 48.33
N PHE A 15 4.06 6.44 47.30
CA PHE A 15 2.95 5.45 47.29
C PHE A 15 1.43 5.83 47.24
N CYS A 16 0.69 4.92 46.55
CA CYS A 16 -0.70 4.46 46.69
C CYS A 16 -1.94 5.18 46.05
N THR A 17 -2.37 4.63 44.91
CA THR A 17 -3.69 4.00 44.59
C THR A 17 -5.01 4.36 45.34
N VAL A 18 -6.02 4.71 44.52
CA VAL A 18 -7.43 4.20 44.45
C VAL A 18 -8.26 3.99 45.74
N PHE A 19 -9.37 4.75 45.91
CA PHE A 19 -10.78 4.24 45.94
C PHE A 19 -11.84 5.39 45.94
N THR A 20 -13.14 5.02 45.89
CA THR A 20 -14.31 5.78 45.39
C THR A 20 -15.21 6.45 46.45
N PHE A 21 -16.10 7.38 46.02
CA PHE A 21 -17.60 7.42 46.18
C PHE A 21 -18.11 8.85 45.79
N GLN A 22 -18.98 9.08 44.79
CA GLN A 22 -20.43 8.83 44.61
C GLN A 22 -21.40 9.70 45.45
N ILE A 23 -22.16 10.58 44.77
CA ILE A 23 -23.56 11.08 45.00
C ILE A 23 -23.89 11.99 43.79
N LYS A 24 -24.67 11.54 42.79
CA LYS A 24 -26.16 11.55 42.63
C LYS A 24 -26.81 12.90 42.28
N ALA A 25 -27.20 13.06 41.00
CA ALA A 25 -28.54 13.52 40.57
C ALA A 25 -28.80 13.25 39.06
N ARG A 26 -29.95 12.66 38.71
CA ARG A 26 -30.61 12.60 37.37
C ARG A 26 -32.06 13.12 37.55
N PRO A 27 -32.75 13.71 36.53
CA PRO A 27 -33.47 13.00 35.43
C PRO A 27 -33.38 13.77 34.07
N TYR A 28 -34.04 13.49 32.93
CA TYR A 28 -34.91 12.41 32.38
C TYR A 28 -34.66 12.37 30.85
N GLU A 29 -34.33 11.26 30.20
CA GLU A 29 -35.23 10.37 29.40
C GLU A 29 -36.40 11.00 28.60
N ARG A 30 -36.35 10.87 27.25
CA ARG A 30 -37.11 9.90 26.41
C ARG A 30 -36.61 10.02 24.94
N PHE A 31 -36.37 8.94 24.16
CA PHE A 31 -37.28 7.95 23.55
C PHE A 31 -38.37 8.58 22.65
N ALA A 32 -38.68 8.09 21.43
CA ALA A 32 -38.06 7.09 20.54
C ALA A 32 -38.78 7.11 19.16
N ASP A 33 -38.53 6.09 18.34
CA ASP A 33 -39.42 5.54 17.30
C ASP A 33 -39.59 6.29 15.96
N VAL A 34 -39.90 5.63 14.83
CA VAL A 34 -39.50 4.32 14.25
C VAL A 34 -40.00 4.32 12.78
N GLU A 35 -39.43 3.47 11.92
CA GLU A 35 -40.06 2.76 10.78
C GLU A 35 -39.17 2.61 9.51
N LYS A 36 -39.14 1.36 9.02
CA LYS A 36 -38.77 0.94 7.65
C LYS A 36 -40.09 0.85 6.83
N PRO A 37 -40.14 0.18 5.67
CA PRO A 37 -39.30 0.15 4.47
C PRO A 37 -40.09 0.67 3.25
N TRP A 38 -39.59 0.52 2.01
CA TRP A 38 -40.24 -0.24 0.90
C TRP A 38 -39.54 -0.04 -0.45
N ILE A 39 -39.71 -1.01 -1.35
CA ILE A 39 -39.04 -1.14 -2.67
C ILE A 39 -40.10 -1.25 -3.76
N GLN A 40 -39.93 -0.53 -4.89
CA GLN A 40 -40.17 -0.92 -6.31
C GLN A 40 -40.27 0.38 -7.16
N LYS A 41 -39.62 0.61 -8.32
CA LYS A 41 -39.26 -0.18 -9.52
C LYS A 41 -40.32 -0.11 -10.64
N HIS A 42 -40.08 0.76 -11.64
CA HIS A 42 -40.35 0.62 -13.11
C HIS A 42 -39.75 1.87 -13.80
N SER A 43 -38.95 1.88 -14.87
CA SER A 43 -38.61 0.96 -15.99
C SER A 43 -39.52 1.02 -17.23
N MET A 44 -39.10 1.83 -18.22
CA MET A 44 -39.25 1.66 -19.68
C MET A 44 -38.18 2.56 -20.34
N ASP A 45 -37.25 2.21 -21.24
CA ASP A 45 -36.71 1.01 -21.92
C ASP A 45 -36.62 1.24 -23.46
N SER A 46 -35.66 0.57 -24.12
CA SER A 46 -35.20 0.61 -25.54
C SER A 46 -33.89 1.40 -25.80
N LYS A 47 -32.72 0.77 -26.07
CA LYS A 47 -32.24 -0.08 -27.21
C LYS A 47 -31.75 0.78 -28.41
N LEU A 48 -30.61 0.55 -29.09
CA LEU A 48 -29.66 -0.58 -29.27
C LEU A 48 -28.23 -0.09 -29.69
N VAL A 49 -27.21 -0.97 -29.66
CA VAL A 49 -25.84 -0.78 -30.22
C VAL A 49 -25.66 -1.61 -31.51
N PRO A 50 -24.87 -1.17 -32.52
CA PRO A 50 -23.52 -1.75 -32.80
C PRO A 50 -22.50 -0.77 -33.48
N ALA A 51 -21.27 -1.11 -33.90
CA ALA A 51 -20.14 -1.83 -33.26
C ALA A 51 -18.84 -1.77 -34.13
N ASN A 52 -17.65 -1.94 -33.48
CA ASN A 52 -16.38 -2.52 -33.99
C ASN A 52 -15.38 -1.81 -34.98
N LYS A 53 -14.12 -1.71 -34.48
CA LYS A 53 -12.80 -2.10 -35.07
C LYS A 53 -12.06 -1.26 -36.14
N GLY A 54 -10.74 -1.04 -35.90
CA GLY A 54 -9.73 -0.89 -36.98
C GLY A 54 -8.37 -0.22 -36.65
N ASN A 55 -7.39 -0.99 -36.12
CA ASN A 55 -5.90 -0.95 -36.30
C ASN A 55 -5.16 0.34 -36.77
N LEU A 56 -4.19 0.86 -35.98
CA LEU A 56 -2.71 0.60 -36.01
C LEU A 56 -1.90 1.24 -37.17
N ILE A 57 -0.85 2.01 -36.84
CA ILE A 57 0.59 1.84 -37.22
C ILE A 57 1.43 3.08 -36.82
N GLN A 58 2.71 2.88 -36.50
CA GLN A 58 3.74 3.88 -36.11
C GLN A 58 4.26 4.71 -37.30
N ALA A 59 4.88 5.86 -37.01
CA ALA A 59 6.20 6.23 -37.57
C ALA A 59 6.85 7.39 -36.77
N GLU A 60 8.17 7.54 -36.93
CA GLU A 60 9.11 8.28 -36.08
C GLU A 60 10.03 9.18 -36.98
N ILE A 61 11.07 9.83 -36.41
CA ILE A 61 12.25 10.43 -37.10
C ILE A 61 12.01 11.82 -37.76
N VAL A 62 12.48 12.98 -37.24
CA VAL A 62 13.85 13.51 -36.97
C VAL A 62 14.61 14.05 -38.22
N TYR A 63 15.18 15.27 -38.08
CA TYR A 63 16.12 15.99 -38.99
C TYR A 63 15.58 16.41 -40.40
N GLN A 64 16.08 17.44 -41.10
CA GLN A 64 17.28 18.28 -40.91
C GLN A 64 17.09 19.72 -41.44
N SER A 65 18.13 20.55 -41.26
CA SER A 65 18.38 21.91 -41.78
C SER A 65 18.20 22.10 -43.31
N VAL A 66 18.13 23.35 -43.76
CA VAL A 66 19.19 24.01 -44.58
C VAL A 66 18.99 25.54 -44.61
N SER A 67 20.10 26.28 -44.70
CA SER A 67 20.22 27.75 -44.77
C SER A 67 20.46 28.26 -46.20
N GLU A 68 20.03 29.49 -46.51
CA GLU A 68 20.73 30.52 -47.35
C GLU A 68 19.78 31.73 -47.51
N HIS A 69 20.08 32.94 -47.01
CA HIS A 69 20.95 33.99 -47.58
C HIS A 69 20.53 34.52 -48.98
N SER A 70 19.92 35.72 -49.00
CA SER A 70 20.28 36.81 -49.94
C SER A 70 19.54 38.11 -49.57
N ASP A 71 20.27 39.24 -49.58
CA ASP A 71 19.74 40.59 -49.35
C ASP A 71 18.93 41.11 -50.55
N LEU A 72 17.98 42.03 -50.32
CA LEU A 72 17.80 43.20 -51.19
C LEU A 72 17.04 44.38 -50.56
N VAL A 73 17.80 45.47 -50.50
CA VAL A 73 17.61 46.87 -50.09
C VAL A 73 16.36 47.60 -50.64
N ILE A 74 15.99 48.71 -49.96
CA ILE A 74 15.33 49.97 -50.45
C ILE A 74 13.88 50.27 -49.94
N SER A 75 13.78 51.32 -49.11
CA SER A 75 12.58 52.08 -48.68
C SER A 75 12.09 53.08 -49.78
N PRO A 76 11.14 54.01 -49.58
CA PRO A 76 10.22 54.30 -48.45
C PRO A 76 8.75 54.50 -48.90
N VAL A 77 7.86 55.01 -48.03
CA VAL A 77 6.92 56.14 -48.31
C VAL A 77 6.11 56.55 -47.05
N ASN A 78 5.91 57.86 -46.90
CA ASN A 78 5.08 58.57 -45.89
C ASN A 78 3.56 58.31 -46.11
N GLU A 79 2.56 58.70 -45.30
CA GLU A 79 2.41 59.52 -44.09
C GLU A 79 1.01 59.24 -43.50
N ILE A 80 0.70 59.72 -42.28
CA ILE A 80 -0.48 60.56 -41.93
C ILE A 80 -0.60 60.70 -40.39
N ARG A 81 -0.77 61.96 -39.93
CA ARG A 81 -1.24 62.33 -38.58
C ARG A 81 -2.60 63.04 -38.73
N PRO A 82 -3.44 63.12 -37.68
CA PRO A 82 -3.44 64.30 -36.79
C PRO A 82 -3.61 63.91 -35.30
N ALA A 83 -3.08 64.57 -34.26
CA ALA A 83 -2.82 65.97 -33.89
C ALA A 83 -3.76 66.44 -32.76
N ASN A 84 -3.18 66.88 -31.63
CA ASN A 84 -3.67 68.02 -30.84
C ASN A 84 -2.53 68.62 -30.01
N ARG A 85 -2.56 69.94 -29.79
CA ARG A 85 -1.48 70.76 -29.18
C ARG A 85 -2.05 71.70 -28.12
N PHE A 86 -1.14 72.23 -27.29
CA PHE A 86 -1.07 73.57 -26.66
C PHE A 86 -0.75 73.51 -25.14
N PRO A 87 -0.05 74.51 -24.54
CA PRO A 87 1.33 74.87 -24.89
C PRO A 87 2.28 75.04 -23.69
N SER A 88 3.57 75.13 -23.97
CA SER A 88 4.66 75.43 -23.03
C SER A 88 4.80 76.92 -22.69
N HIS A 89 5.31 77.24 -21.49
CA HIS A 89 6.04 78.49 -21.21
C HIS A 89 6.89 78.42 -19.91
N ARG A 90 8.21 78.20 -20.03
CA ARG A 90 9.25 78.95 -19.29
C ARG A 90 10.62 78.73 -19.92
N LYS A 91 11.46 79.77 -19.85
CA LYS A 91 12.75 79.86 -20.55
C LYS A 91 13.82 79.01 -19.89
N SER A 92 14.68 78.43 -20.70
CA SER A 92 15.97 77.91 -20.27
C SER A 92 16.82 79.03 -19.65
N PHE A 93 17.32 78.76 -18.46
CA PHE A 93 18.55 79.33 -17.91
C PHE A 93 19.24 78.17 -17.21
N PHE A 94 20.39 77.77 -17.74
CA PHE A 94 21.53 77.05 -17.14
C PHE A 94 22.19 76.24 -18.25
N ALA A 95 23.39 76.69 -18.66
CA ALA A 95 24.31 75.83 -19.38
C ALA A 95 24.95 74.91 -18.33
N GLU A 96 24.49 73.65 -18.26
CA GLU A 96 25.18 72.64 -17.47
C GLU A 96 26.48 72.24 -18.19
N ASN A 97 27.59 72.39 -17.47
CA ASN A 97 28.85 71.80 -17.88
C ASN A 97 28.71 70.27 -17.87
N LEU A 98 28.75 69.64 -19.06
CA LEU A 98 28.82 68.18 -19.13
C LEU A 98 30.12 67.69 -18.47
N ARG A 99 30.02 67.14 -17.26
CA ARG A 99 31.04 66.24 -16.71
C ARG A 99 31.02 64.96 -17.57
N ALA A 100 32.16 64.56 -18.11
CA ALA A 100 32.30 63.27 -18.77
C ALA A 100 32.22 62.13 -17.73
N SER A 101 31.43 61.10 -18.01
CA SER A 101 31.34 59.90 -17.17
C SER A 101 32.65 59.10 -17.22
N PRO A 102 33.08 58.49 -16.10
CA PRO A 102 34.27 57.65 -16.08
C PRO A 102 34.06 56.33 -16.84
N PRO A 103 35.13 55.60 -17.22
CA PRO A 103 35.00 54.27 -17.80
C PRO A 103 34.34 53.26 -16.83
N VAL A 104 33.58 52.32 -17.37
CA VAL A 104 32.93 51.26 -16.57
C VAL A 104 33.98 50.31 -15.99
N VAL A 105 33.88 49.99 -14.70
CA VAL A 105 34.74 49.01 -14.03
C VAL A 105 34.49 47.60 -14.59
N PRO A 106 35.53 46.90 -15.11
CA PRO A 106 35.36 45.53 -15.60
C PRO A 106 34.97 44.55 -14.49
N VAL A 107 34.00 43.68 -14.79
CA VAL A 107 33.50 42.61 -13.92
C VAL A 107 33.77 41.26 -14.59
N ALA A 108 34.20 40.27 -13.82
CA ALA A 108 34.29 38.88 -14.22
C ALA A 108 33.61 37.98 -13.18
N VAL A 109 33.13 36.83 -13.64
CA VAL A 109 32.51 35.79 -12.80
C VAL A 109 33.20 34.45 -13.01
N ASP A 110 33.29 33.65 -11.95
CA ASP A 110 33.86 32.31 -11.97
C ASP A 110 33.09 31.38 -11.02
N LYS A 111 33.03 30.09 -11.34
CA LYS A 111 32.36 29.05 -10.55
C LYS A 111 33.07 27.72 -10.69
N TYR A 112 33.40 27.11 -9.55
CA TYR A 112 34.06 25.81 -9.47
C TYR A 112 33.53 24.99 -8.30
N ALA A 113 33.68 23.66 -8.38
CA ALA A 113 33.29 22.71 -7.34
C ALA A 113 34.52 21.93 -6.87
N VAL A 114 34.88 22.05 -5.59
CA VAL A 114 36.04 21.36 -5.01
C VAL A 114 35.56 20.10 -4.28
N PRO A 115 36.04 18.89 -4.64
CA PRO A 115 35.71 17.68 -3.89
C PRO A 115 36.18 17.77 -2.43
N VAL A 116 35.30 17.45 -1.48
CA VAL A 116 35.63 17.50 -0.05
C VAL A 116 36.50 16.30 0.32
N ALA A 117 37.78 16.56 0.61
CA ALA A 117 38.75 15.54 0.97
C ALA A 117 39.73 16.05 2.05
N ASN A 118 40.32 15.12 2.80
CA ASN A 118 41.30 15.35 3.86
C ASN A 118 40.83 16.31 4.99
N PRO A 119 39.77 15.96 5.75
CA PRO A 119 39.01 14.70 5.70
C PRO A 119 37.88 14.74 4.65
N MET A 120 37.41 13.57 4.22
CA MET A 120 36.13 13.46 3.51
C MET A 120 34.97 13.82 4.44
N ASP A 121 33.86 14.27 3.88
CA ASP A 121 32.67 14.60 4.66
C ASP A 121 32.06 13.33 5.29
N PRO A 122 31.84 13.29 6.63
CA PRO A 122 31.44 12.08 7.34
C PRO A 122 29.97 11.70 7.13
N GLU A 123 29.11 12.63 6.71
CA GLU A 123 27.70 12.32 6.45
C GLU A 123 27.52 11.69 5.06
N ASN A 124 28.21 12.23 4.05
CA ASN A 124 28.20 11.71 2.69
C ASN A 124 29.52 12.09 1.96
N PRO A 125 30.38 11.13 1.59
CA PRO A 125 31.67 11.41 0.93
C PRO A 125 31.51 11.88 -0.52
N ASN A 126 30.31 11.80 -1.11
CA ASN A 126 29.99 12.46 -2.39
C ASN A 126 29.61 13.92 -2.11
N ALA A 127 30.61 14.69 -1.67
CA ALA A 127 30.46 16.08 -1.28
C ALA A 127 31.40 17.00 -2.06
N TRP A 128 30.90 18.17 -2.44
CA TRP A 128 31.68 19.21 -3.10
C TRP A 128 31.34 20.57 -2.51
N ASP A 129 32.38 21.38 -2.24
CA ASP A 129 32.23 22.78 -1.88
C ASP A 129 32.20 23.60 -3.19
N VAL A 130 31.02 24.12 -3.53
CA VAL A 130 30.78 24.92 -4.73
C VAL A 130 30.98 26.38 -4.38
N THR A 131 31.86 27.06 -5.09
CA THR A 131 32.14 28.49 -4.90
C THR A 131 31.72 29.26 -6.14
N LEU A 132 30.96 30.35 -5.95
CA LEU A 132 30.70 31.37 -6.97
C LEU A 132 31.48 32.62 -6.59
N LYS A 133 32.25 33.14 -7.53
CA LYS A 133 33.13 34.29 -7.34
C LYS A 133 32.82 35.39 -8.34
N ILE A 134 32.67 36.60 -7.84
CA ILE A 134 32.59 37.83 -8.63
C ILE A 134 33.89 38.60 -8.38
N THR A 135 34.55 39.08 -9.43
CA THR A 135 35.78 39.88 -9.34
C THR A 135 35.62 41.19 -10.10
N THR A 136 35.90 42.31 -9.44
CA THR A 136 35.91 43.65 -10.05
C THR A 136 37.36 44.12 -10.26
N LYS A 137 37.63 44.79 -11.37
CA LYS A 137 38.95 45.41 -11.64
C LYS A 137 38.96 46.89 -11.20
N ALA A 138 39.99 47.64 -11.56
CA ALA A 138 40.12 49.07 -11.25
C ALA A 138 39.77 49.95 -12.45
N VAL A 139 39.12 51.08 -12.18
CA VAL A 139 39.14 52.29 -13.04
C VAL A 139 39.31 53.48 -12.09
N THR A 140 40.38 54.25 -12.27
CA THR A 140 40.76 55.31 -11.32
C THR A 140 40.17 56.66 -11.73
N VAL A 141 39.23 57.19 -10.94
CA VAL A 141 38.73 58.58 -11.07
C VAL A 141 39.55 59.52 -10.19
N PRO A 142 40.14 60.61 -10.72
CA PRO A 142 40.88 61.57 -9.91
C PRO A 142 39.99 62.35 -8.94
N VAL A 143 40.38 62.38 -7.66
CA VAL A 143 39.67 63.07 -6.58
C VAL A 143 40.64 63.83 -5.66
N ASP A 144 40.30 65.07 -5.34
CA ASP A 144 41.08 65.93 -4.46
C ASP A 144 40.27 66.30 -3.20
N VAL A 145 40.89 66.16 -2.03
CA VAL A 145 40.27 66.44 -0.72
C VAL A 145 41.09 67.49 0.05
N VAL A 146 40.44 68.52 0.58
CA VAL A 146 41.06 69.46 1.52
C VAL A 146 40.44 69.27 2.91
N MET A 147 41.26 68.85 3.87
CA MET A 147 40.87 68.78 5.28
C MET A 147 41.11 70.12 5.96
N VAL A 148 40.13 70.59 6.74
CA VAL A 148 40.16 71.88 7.45
C VAL A 148 39.85 71.61 8.92
N ILE A 149 40.86 71.70 9.79
CA ILE A 149 40.75 71.28 11.19
C ILE A 149 40.82 72.49 12.14
N ASP A 150 39.79 72.65 12.95
CA ASP A 150 39.71 73.62 14.02
C ASP A 150 40.70 73.26 15.14
N GLN A 151 41.60 74.19 15.45
CA GLN A 151 42.51 74.11 16.60
C GLN A 151 42.29 75.28 17.57
N SER A 152 41.09 75.85 17.59
CA SER A 152 40.75 76.95 18.50
C SER A 152 40.76 76.53 19.98
N SER A 153 40.78 77.50 20.89
CA SER A 153 40.87 77.24 22.33
C SER A 153 39.64 76.53 22.90
N SER A 154 38.48 76.62 22.24
CA SER A 154 37.26 75.86 22.61
C SER A 154 37.36 74.36 22.32
N MET A 155 38.27 73.96 21.41
CA MET A 155 38.67 72.57 21.18
C MET A 155 39.65 72.05 22.26
N GLY A 156 40.17 72.93 23.12
CA GLY A 156 41.18 72.69 24.15
C GLY A 156 40.70 72.88 25.59
N GLY A 157 41.64 73.08 26.52
CA GLY A 157 41.34 73.31 27.93
C GLY A 157 40.51 72.19 28.56
N GLN A 158 39.40 72.54 29.22
CA GLN A 158 38.43 71.57 29.76
C GLN A 158 37.80 70.68 28.67
N ASN A 159 37.76 71.17 27.43
CA ASN A 159 37.19 70.50 26.27
C ASN A 159 38.23 69.74 25.42
N ILE A 160 39.46 69.51 25.90
CA ILE A 160 40.57 68.90 25.13
C ILE A 160 40.25 67.55 24.48
N ALA A 161 39.20 66.86 24.92
CA ALA A 161 38.64 65.69 24.25
C ALA A 161 38.22 65.98 22.78
N ARG A 162 37.75 67.20 22.48
CA ARG A 162 37.37 67.65 21.13
C ARG A 162 38.56 67.59 20.18
N LEU A 163 39.66 68.29 20.49
CA LEU A 163 40.86 68.27 19.66
C LEU A 163 41.49 66.87 19.60
N LYS A 164 41.54 66.11 20.72
CA LYS A 164 42.02 64.71 20.70
C LYS A 164 41.20 63.82 19.76
N SER A 165 39.88 63.98 19.74
CA SER A 165 38.99 63.28 18.80
C SER A 165 39.26 63.71 17.37
N ALA A 166 39.39 65.02 17.09
CA ALA A 166 39.72 65.55 15.76
C ALA A 166 41.07 65.03 15.24
N ILE A 167 42.11 64.97 16.08
CA ILE A 167 43.41 64.38 15.73
C ILE A 167 43.26 62.90 15.35
N ALA A 168 42.65 62.08 16.21
CA ALA A 168 42.52 60.64 15.99
C ALA A 168 41.67 60.31 14.74
N SER A 169 40.54 61.00 14.59
CA SER A 169 39.63 60.83 13.44
C SER A 169 40.24 61.35 12.13
N GLY A 170 40.93 62.49 12.15
CA GLY A 170 41.63 63.03 10.98
C GLY A 170 42.74 62.09 10.49
N GLN A 171 43.56 61.55 11.40
CA GLN A 171 44.56 60.54 11.04
C GLN A 171 43.93 59.25 10.48
N ARG A 172 42.79 58.81 11.02
CA ARG A 172 42.05 57.64 10.51
C ARG A 172 41.54 57.89 9.09
N PHE A 173 40.98 59.08 8.83
CA PHE A 173 40.51 59.47 7.50
C PHE A 173 41.64 59.52 6.46
N VAL A 174 42.77 60.18 6.77
CA VAL A 174 43.93 60.25 5.86
C VAL A 174 44.40 58.85 5.45
N LYS A 175 44.56 57.92 6.40
CA LYS A 175 44.98 56.54 6.12
C LYS A 175 43.95 55.76 5.31
N LYS A 176 42.66 56.08 5.42
CA LYS A 176 41.56 55.39 4.74
C LYS A 176 41.40 55.83 3.30
N MET A 177 41.57 57.13 3.04
CA MET A 177 41.56 57.71 1.69
C MET A 177 42.85 57.46 0.91
N LEU A 178 43.97 57.26 1.60
CA LEU A 178 45.28 56.93 1.01
C LEU A 178 45.82 55.59 1.56
N PRO A 179 45.10 54.46 1.35
CA PRO A 179 45.43 53.17 1.99
C PRO A 179 46.76 52.58 1.51
N LYS A 180 47.24 52.97 0.32
CA LYS A 180 48.55 52.60 -0.24
C LYS A 180 49.60 53.71 -0.05
N GLY A 181 49.32 54.72 0.79
CA GLY A 181 50.17 55.90 0.94
C GLY A 181 50.40 56.61 -0.40
N MET A 182 51.67 56.88 -0.72
CA MET A 182 52.08 57.49 -1.99
C MET A 182 51.64 56.70 -3.23
N ALA A 183 51.50 55.37 -3.13
CA ALA A 183 51.04 54.50 -4.21
C ALA A 183 49.51 54.41 -4.33
N THR A 184 48.75 55.28 -3.65
CA THR A 184 47.30 55.39 -3.86
C THR A 184 47.03 56.10 -5.18
N GLU A 185 46.27 55.48 -6.07
CA GLU A 185 45.86 56.10 -7.33
C GLU A 185 44.64 57.01 -7.13
N GLY A 186 44.46 58.00 -8.01
CA GLY A 186 43.28 58.89 -8.05
C GLY A 186 43.23 59.95 -6.94
N VAL A 187 43.51 59.59 -5.69
CA VAL A 187 43.29 60.44 -4.51
C VAL A 187 44.49 61.34 -4.19
N ARG A 188 44.24 62.60 -3.82
CA ARG A 188 45.20 63.46 -3.07
C ARG A 188 44.51 64.19 -1.91
N ILE A 189 45.27 64.50 -0.87
CA ILE A 189 44.78 65.23 0.31
C ILE A 189 45.67 66.45 0.60
N ALA A 190 45.06 67.61 0.82
CA ALA A 190 45.68 68.79 1.40
C ALA A 190 45.15 69.05 2.82
N LEU A 191 45.88 69.85 3.62
CA LEU A 191 45.57 70.05 5.03
C LEU A 191 45.72 71.52 5.45
N VAL A 192 44.66 72.04 6.06
CA VAL A 192 44.55 73.36 6.70
C VAL A 192 44.20 73.14 8.17
N SER A 193 44.81 73.91 9.07
CA SER A 193 44.22 74.14 10.40
C SER A 193 43.85 75.61 10.58
N TYR A 194 43.07 75.96 11.59
CA TYR A 194 42.80 77.37 11.90
C TYR A 194 42.49 77.58 13.38
N ASP A 195 42.80 78.79 13.84
CA ASP A 195 42.44 79.37 15.14
C ASP A 195 41.96 80.81 14.91
N HIS A 196 42.59 81.86 15.42
CA HIS A 196 42.29 83.24 15.04
C HIS A 196 42.79 83.58 13.62
N GLU A 197 43.65 82.75 13.05
CA GLU A 197 44.05 82.79 11.64
C GLU A 197 44.12 81.38 11.02
N PRO A 198 44.07 81.24 9.68
CA PRO A 198 44.20 79.96 8.99
C PRO A 198 45.66 79.61 8.65
N HIS A 199 46.04 78.34 8.83
CA HIS A 199 47.38 77.79 8.65
C HIS A 199 47.41 76.73 7.54
N ARG A 200 48.23 76.93 6.49
CA ARG A 200 48.45 75.90 5.46
C ARG A 200 49.46 74.88 5.97
N LEU A 201 48.99 73.72 6.41
CA LEU A 201 49.87 72.65 6.92
C LEU A 201 50.41 71.74 5.81
N SER A 202 49.66 71.55 4.72
CA SER A 202 50.08 70.84 3.50
C SER A 202 49.31 71.32 2.27
N ASP A 203 49.99 71.38 1.14
CA ASP A 203 49.34 71.33 -0.17
C ASP A 203 48.92 69.89 -0.55
N PHE A 204 48.28 69.69 -1.71
CA PHE A 204 47.80 68.38 -2.16
C PHE A 204 48.94 67.34 -2.27
N THR A 205 48.90 66.33 -1.41
CA THR A 205 49.90 65.26 -1.34
C THR A 205 49.25 63.88 -1.20
N LYS A 206 50.08 62.84 -1.34
CA LYS A 206 49.75 61.43 -1.02
C LYS A 206 50.57 60.90 0.16
N ASP A 207 51.40 61.74 0.77
CA ASP A 207 52.21 61.37 1.93
C ASP A 207 51.34 61.32 3.20
N THR A 208 50.85 60.12 3.51
CA THR A 208 50.07 59.87 4.71
C THR A 208 50.85 60.04 6.00
N ALA A 209 52.17 59.80 5.99
CA ALA A 209 53.01 59.95 7.17
C ALA A 209 53.19 61.43 7.52
N PHE A 210 53.47 62.28 6.54
CA PHE A 210 53.55 63.74 6.68
C PHE A 210 52.22 64.34 7.14
N LEU A 211 51.10 64.01 6.48
CA LEU A 211 49.77 64.48 6.88
C LEU A 211 49.44 64.05 8.33
N CYS A 212 49.67 62.77 8.67
CA CYS A 212 49.47 62.27 10.03
C CYS A 212 50.48 62.82 11.07
N GLN A 213 51.62 63.38 10.66
CA GLN A 213 52.53 64.11 11.53
C GLN A 213 51.98 65.51 11.81
N LYS A 214 51.56 66.24 10.77
CA LYS A 214 50.97 67.59 10.91
C LYS A 214 49.70 67.57 11.76
N ILE A 215 48.81 66.61 11.55
CA ILE A 215 47.58 66.45 12.38
C ILE A 215 47.93 66.18 13.86
N ARG A 216 49.01 65.45 14.18
CA ARG A 216 49.44 65.22 15.58
C ARG A 216 50.05 66.45 16.25
N ALA A 217 50.47 67.46 15.48
CA ALA A 217 51.08 68.67 15.99
C ALA A 217 50.08 69.81 16.25
N LEU A 218 48.77 69.58 16.02
CA LEU A 218 47.72 70.55 16.31
C LEU A 218 47.65 70.85 17.82
N THR A 219 47.56 72.13 18.16
CA THR A 219 47.52 72.61 19.55
C THR A 219 46.46 73.69 19.71
N PRO A 220 45.73 73.76 20.85
CA PRO A 220 44.72 74.79 21.05
C PRO A 220 45.33 76.21 21.07
N ILE A 221 44.86 77.09 20.20
CA ILE A 221 45.23 78.51 20.12
C ILE A 221 43.94 79.35 20.18
N TRP A 222 43.97 80.55 20.74
CA TRP A 222 42.75 81.36 20.91
C TRP A 222 42.16 81.82 19.56
N GLY A 223 40.83 81.99 19.52
CA GLY A 223 40.05 82.44 18.36
C GLY A 223 39.61 81.31 17.41
N THR A 224 38.49 81.51 16.71
CA THR A 224 37.85 80.49 15.84
C THR A 224 37.40 81.11 14.51
N HIS A 225 38.34 81.27 13.57
CA HIS A 225 38.20 81.91 12.26
C HIS A 225 37.85 80.89 11.17
N THR A 226 36.69 80.25 11.31
CA THR A 226 36.19 79.23 10.38
C THR A 226 36.06 79.76 8.95
N GLN A 227 35.76 81.06 8.78
CA GLN A 227 35.78 81.71 7.47
C GLN A 227 37.20 81.66 6.84
N GLY A 228 38.25 81.96 7.61
CA GLY A 228 39.62 81.90 7.13
C GLY A 228 40.03 80.48 6.72
N GLY A 229 39.67 79.48 7.53
CA GLY A 229 39.92 78.07 7.21
C GLY A 229 39.27 77.64 5.88
N LEU A 230 37.99 78.00 5.69
CA LEU A 230 37.26 77.74 4.45
C LEU A 230 37.83 78.52 3.25
N LYS A 231 38.18 79.80 3.41
CA LYS A 231 38.81 80.60 2.35
C LYS A 231 40.14 79.99 1.91
N MET A 232 40.98 79.56 2.85
CA MET A 232 42.24 78.90 2.54
C MET A 232 42.01 77.57 1.80
N ALA A 233 40.99 76.79 2.20
CA ALA A 233 40.62 75.57 1.49
C ALA A 233 40.14 75.83 0.05
N ARG A 234 39.36 76.90 -0.19
CA ARG A 234 39.00 77.33 -1.56
C ARG A 234 40.23 77.71 -2.37
N ASN A 235 41.17 78.45 -1.77
CA ASN A 235 42.41 78.87 -2.45
C ASN A 235 43.30 77.67 -2.83
N ILE A 236 43.32 76.60 -2.02
CA ILE A 236 44.02 75.35 -2.36
C ILE A 236 43.25 74.60 -3.45
N MET A 237 41.93 74.38 -3.27
CA MET A 237 41.09 73.65 -4.23
C MET A 237 41.02 74.29 -5.62
N ALA A 238 41.26 75.60 -5.74
CA ALA A 238 41.34 76.31 -7.01
C ALA A 238 42.46 75.79 -7.95
N THR A 239 43.49 75.11 -7.44
CA THR A 239 44.55 74.49 -8.26
C THR A 239 44.21 73.06 -8.71
N SER A 240 43.10 72.50 -8.23
CA SER A 240 42.68 71.13 -8.53
C SER A 240 42.13 70.98 -9.95
N THR A 241 42.64 69.98 -10.66
CA THR A 241 42.07 69.46 -11.93
C THR A 241 41.37 68.11 -11.75
N ALA A 242 41.12 67.68 -10.51
CA ALA A 242 40.39 66.45 -10.23
C ALA A 242 38.93 66.52 -10.69
N VAL A 243 38.35 65.35 -10.98
CA VAL A 243 36.93 65.24 -11.34
C VAL A 243 36.10 65.62 -10.13
N ASP A 244 36.36 64.99 -8.99
CA ASP A 244 35.68 65.25 -7.72
C ASP A 244 36.56 66.01 -6.72
N LYS A 245 35.90 66.90 -5.96
CA LYS A 245 36.53 67.96 -5.16
C LYS A 245 35.80 68.11 -3.85
N HIS A 246 36.45 67.73 -2.74
CA HIS A 246 35.83 67.70 -1.42
C HIS A 246 36.54 68.63 -0.42
N ILE A 247 35.77 69.33 0.40
CA ILE A 247 36.24 70.01 1.61
C ILE A 247 35.67 69.29 2.81
N ILE A 248 36.48 69.01 3.83
CA ILE A 248 36.06 68.37 5.07
C ILE A 248 36.42 69.27 6.24
N LEU A 249 35.43 69.95 6.80
CA LEU A 249 35.58 70.83 7.96
C LEU A 249 35.34 70.05 9.25
N MET A 250 36.29 70.12 10.18
CA MET A 250 36.28 69.43 11.47
C MET A 250 36.37 70.48 12.58
N SER A 251 35.24 70.83 13.22
CA SER A 251 35.12 71.96 14.16
C SER A 251 34.11 71.65 15.27
N ASP A 252 34.20 72.34 16.42
CA ASP A 252 33.10 72.32 17.40
C ASP A 252 31.92 73.23 17.00
N GLY A 253 32.09 74.06 15.96
CA GLY A 253 31.01 74.74 15.23
C GLY A 253 30.69 76.16 15.69
N LEU A 254 31.36 76.69 16.73
CA LEU A 254 31.18 78.07 17.19
C LEU A 254 32.28 79.00 16.67
N ALA A 255 32.10 79.53 15.47
CA ALA A 255 33.01 80.56 14.94
C ALA A 255 32.92 81.85 15.79
N THR A 256 34.09 82.46 16.04
CA THR A 256 34.26 83.67 16.88
C THR A 256 35.06 84.78 16.20
N GLU A 257 35.61 84.51 15.01
CA GLU A 257 36.45 85.42 14.23
C GLU A 257 36.00 85.41 12.76
N GLN A 258 36.02 86.56 12.09
CA GLN A 258 35.67 86.69 10.67
C GLN A 258 36.44 87.80 9.96
N TYR A 259 36.44 87.79 8.63
CA TYR A 259 37.06 88.86 7.84
C TYR A 259 36.27 90.18 7.90
N PRO A 260 36.97 91.34 7.78
CA PRO A 260 36.33 92.64 7.61
C PRO A 260 35.34 92.69 6.44
N VAL A 261 34.24 93.40 6.64
CA VAL A 261 33.26 93.70 5.58
C VAL A 261 33.59 95.06 4.96
N LYS A 262 33.88 95.05 3.65
CA LYS A 262 34.14 96.25 2.84
C LYS A 262 32.89 97.11 2.72
N ASN A 263 33.06 98.41 2.93
CA ASN A 263 31.99 99.41 2.83
C ASN A 263 30.74 98.95 3.59
N VAL A 264 30.92 98.60 4.87
CA VAL A 264 29.87 98.05 5.71
C VAL A 264 28.72 99.04 5.90
N THR A 265 27.50 98.52 5.84
CA THR A 265 26.24 99.25 5.99
C THR A 265 25.28 98.44 6.85
N THR A 266 24.22 99.07 7.37
CA THR A 266 23.16 98.36 8.12
C THR A 266 22.46 97.27 7.30
N ALA A 267 22.48 97.37 5.97
CA ALA A 267 21.92 96.36 5.06
C ALA A 267 22.72 95.04 5.04
N ASP A 268 24.00 95.05 5.43
CA ASP A 268 24.84 93.85 5.53
C ASP A 268 24.46 92.94 6.73
N PHE A 269 23.49 93.38 7.54
CA PHE A 269 22.96 92.68 8.71
C PHE A 269 21.47 92.33 8.54
N ILE A 270 20.98 91.41 9.38
CA ILE A 270 19.62 90.87 9.37
C ILE A 270 19.11 90.66 10.81
N GLY A 271 17.82 90.82 11.05
CA GLY A 271 17.21 90.51 12.36
C GLY A 271 16.74 89.07 12.45
N LYS A 272 16.12 88.70 13.58
CA LYS A 272 15.45 87.40 13.76
C LYS A 272 14.58 87.02 12.57
N THR A 273 14.69 85.77 12.13
CA THR A 273 13.99 85.17 10.99
C THR A 273 12.61 84.65 11.38
N GLY A 274 12.37 84.38 12.67
CA GLY A 274 11.17 83.71 13.16
C GLY A 274 11.30 82.19 13.26
N ASN A 275 12.36 81.60 12.69
CA ASN A 275 12.71 80.20 12.91
C ASN A 275 13.65 80.09 14.12
N ALA A 276 13.15 79.57 15.25
CA ALA A 276 13.92 79.42 16.48
C ALA A 276 15.17 78.52 16.34
N ASN A 277 15.27 77.70 15.28
CA ASN A 277 16.42 76.85 14.99
C ASN A 277 17.44 77.49 14.03
N ASP A 278 17.16 78.68 13.48
CA ASP A 278 18.10 79.40 12.62
C ASP A 278 19.29 79.93 13.45
N PRO A 279 20.55 79.82 12.99
CA PRO A 279 21.69 80.41 13.68
C PRO A 279 21.53 81.90 14.03
N ILE A 280 20.77 82.67 13.25
CA ILE A 280 20.43 84.08 13.54
C ILE A 280 19.59 84.21 14.82
N ASP A 281 18.51 83.45 14.91
CA ASP A 281 17.58 83.52 16.04
C ASP A 281 18.20 82.91 17.30
N LEU A 282 18.95 81.81 17.13
CA LEU A 282 19.73 81.14 18.17
C LEU A 282 20.81 82.05 18.75
N VAL A 283 21.62 82.74 17.93
CA VAL A 283 22.69 83.61 18.44
C VAL A 283 22.14 84.86 19.13
N ILE A 284 21.06 85.47 18.59
CA ILE A 284 20.42 86.62 19.24
C ILE A 284 19.80 86.19 20.57
N GLN A 285 19.10 85.04 20.64
CA GLN A 285 18.52 84.57 21.89
C GLN A 285 19.59 84.14 22.91
N GLY A 286 20.64 83.45 22.46
CA GLY A 286 21.79 83.07 23.29
C GLY A 286 22.49 84.28 23.90
N ALA A 287 22.70 85.34 23.12
CA ALA A 287 23.31 86.58 23.58
C ALA A 287 22.39 87.47 24.43
N ILE A 288 21.07 87.32 24.35
CA ILE A 288 20.14 87.94 25.32
C ILE A 288 20.22 87.20 26.67
N ASN A 289 20.29 85.86 26.63
CA ASN A 289 20.31 85.04 27.84
C ASN A 289 21.68 85.05 28.55
N PHE A 290 22.78 85.11 27.79
CA PHE A 290 24.16 85.01 28.28
C PHE A 290 25.08 86.06 27.61
N PRO A 291 24.81 87.37 27.78
CA PRO A 291 25.44 88.45 27.03
C PRO A 291 26.97 88.42 26.99
N THR A 292 27.62 88.19 28.14
CA THR A 292 29.08 88.15 28.28
C THR A 292 29.74 86.94 27.63
N ASN A 293 28.98 85.89 27.30
CA ASN A 293 29.51 84.68 26.68
C ASN A 293 29.49 84.75 25.14
N TYR A 294 28.71 85.68 24.58
CA TYR A 294 28.50 85.82 23.14
C TYR A 294 29.12 87.09 22.58
N VAL A 295 28.95 88.23 23.27
CA VAL A 295 29.32 89.54 22.74
C VAL A 295 30.76 89.89 23.09
N SER A 296 31.52 90.34 22.08
CA SER A 296 32.87 90.91 22.23
C SER A 296 32.92 92.01 23.29
N ASN A 297 33.60 91.74 24.41
CA ASN A 297 33.81 92.68 25.51
C ASN A 297 35.12 92.29 26.23
N ASN A 298 36.05 93.21 26.45
CA ASN A 298 37.26 92.91 27.20
C ASN A 298 37.06 93.30 28.67
N PRO A 299 36.93 92.32 29.60
CA PRO A 299 36.60 92.61 31.01
C PRO A 299 37.73 93.35 31.76
N SER A 300 38.89 93.57 31.14
CA SER A 300 39.99 94.35 31.68
C SER A 300 39.97 95.83 31.27
N THR A 301 38.97 96.30 30.50
CA THR A 301 38.81 97.72 30.14
C THR A 301 37.45 98.27 30.65
N PRO A 302 37.29 99.60 30.78
CA PRO A 302 36.01 100.22 31.10
C PRO A 302 35.08 100.39 29.88
N LEU A 303 35.55 100.10 28.67
CA LEU A 303 34.72 100.16 27.47
C LEU A 303 33.81 98.93 27.45
N THR A 304 32.51 99.13 27.20
CA THR A 304 31.53 98.04 27.14
C THR A 304 30.69 98.14 25.86
N PRO A 305 30.31 97.00 25.25
CA PRO A 305 29.41 96.99 24.10
C PRO A 305 27.99 97.30 24.57
N ASN A 306 27.16 97.82 23.65
CA ASN A 306 25.73 97.66 23.82
C ASN A 306 25.37 96.18 23.63
N TYR A 307 24.48 95.64 24.48
CA TYR A 307 24.07 94.23 24.40
C TYR A 307 22.82 94.04 23.52
N PRO A 308 22.69 92.89 22.83
CA PRO A 308 21.63 92.66 21.87
C PRO A 308 20.26 92.52 22.54
N THR A 309 19.24 92.90 21.78
CA THR A 309 17.81 92.73 22.10
C THR A 309 17.14 91.92 20.99
N HIS A 310 15.86 91.57 21.16
CA HIS A 310 15.07 90.91 20.11
C HIS A 310 15.02 91.70 18.78
N SER A 311 15.27 93.02 18.81
CA SER A 311 15.25 93.90 17.64
C SER A 311 16.60 94.03 16.92
N SER A 312 17.70 93.61 17.58
CA SER A 312 19.07 93.76 17.08
C SER A 312 19.32 93.01 15.78
N LYS A 313 20.38 93.43 15.06
CA LYS A 313 20.74 92.86 13.76
C LYS A 313 22.11 92.17 13.82
N VAL A 314 22.22 91.00 13.21
CA VAL A 314 23.44 90.21 13.12
C VAL A 314 23.91 90.05 11.67
N GLY A 315 25.20 89.81 11.44
CA GLY A 315 25.78 89.72 10.11
C GLY A 315 25.09 88.67 9.21
N ARG A 316 24.93 88.98 7.92
CA ARG A 316 24.32 88.07 6.93
C ARG A 316 25.25 86.91 6.53
N ARG A 317 24.62 85.84 6.02
CA ARG A 317 25.28 84.66 5.42
C ARG A 317 25.15 84.55 3.89
N ASN A 318 24.74 85.63 3.23
CA ASN A 318 24.49 85.67 1.78
C ASN A 318 25.03 86.95 1.10
N LEU A 319 26.07 87.56 1.66
CA LEU A 319 26.83 88.64 1.04
C LEU A 319 27.64 88.09 -0.17
N PRO A 320 27.87 88.90 -1.23
CA PRO A 320 28.74 88.50 -2.34
C PRO A 320 30.21 88.42 -1.90
N GLU A 321 31.04 87.62 -2.58
CA GLU A 321 32.46 87.45 -2.21
C GLU A 321 33.23 88.79 -2.18
N SER A 322 32.87 89.74 -3.04
CA SER A 322 33.45 91.08 -3.09
C SER A 322 33.23 91.95 -1.84
N LYS A 323 32.27 91.57 -0.96
CA LYS A 323 32.02 92.28 0.32
C LYS A 323 33.02 91.96 1.41
N PHE A 324 33.80 90.88 1.32
CA PHE A 324 34.81 90.53 2.32
C PHE A 324 36.20 91.07 1.95
N ASP A 325 37.02 91.37 2.97
CA ASP A 325 38.43 91.72 2.77
C ASP A 325 39.38 90.56 3.03
N TYR A 326 39.79 89.90 1.95
CA TYR A 326 40.79 88.84 1.94
C TYR A 326 42.23 89.34 1.68
N SER A 327 42.48 90.65 1.68
CA SER A 327 43.82 91.20 1.41
C SER A 327 44.87 90.76 2.44
N ASN A 328 44.43 90.52 3.67
CA ASN A 328 45.19 89.86 4.73
C ASN A 328 44.37 88.67 5.26
N LEU A 329 44.87 87.44 5.08
CA LEU A 329 44.16 86.23 5.52
C LEU A 329 44.15 86.02 7.04
N SER A 330 44.90 86.82 7.80
CA SER A 330 44.86 86.90 9.26
C SER A 330 44.05 88.12 9.77
N ALA A 331 43.34 88.83 8.88
CA ALA A 331 42.50 89.96 9.29
C ALA A 331 41.27 89.51 10.07
N ARG A 332 40.92 90.31 11.08
CA ARG A 332 39.86 90.07 12.05
C ARG A 332 38.99 91.31 12.22
N ILE A 333 37.76 91.13 12.67
CA ILE A 333 36.92 92.21 13.21
C ILE A 333 36.94 92.11 14.73
N THR A 334 37.24 93.22 15.41
CA THR A 334 37.23 93.29 16.87
C THR A 334 36.46 94.50 17.37
N PHE A 335 35.95 94.39 18.60
CA PHE A 335 35.51 95.50 19.43
C PHE A 335 36.25 95.39 20.77
N ASP A 336 36.76 96.51 21.28
CA ASP A 336 37.59 96.55 22.49
C ASP A 336 38.80 95.57 22.46
N GLY A 337 39.41 95.43 21.28
CA GLY A 337 40.56 94.53 21.04
C GLY A 337 40.22 93.03 20.96
N VAL A 338 38.98 92.62 21.23
CA VAL A 338 38.53 91.23 21.26
C VAL A 338 37.43 90.95 20.22
N ALA A 339 37.21 89.66 19.94
CA ALA A 339 36.10 89.18 19.11
C ALA A 339 35.16 88.29 19.95
N GLY A 340 34.31 87.49 19.30
CA GLY A 340 33.32 86.66 19.97
C GLY A 340 32.30 86.08 18.99
N ALA A 341 31.34 85.29 19.50
CA ALA A 341 30.24 84.76 18.68
C ALA A 341 29.38 85.88 18.06
N LEU A 342 29.36 87.06 18.69
CA LEU A 342 28.89 88.33 18.14
C LEU A 342 29.95 89.42 18.38
N VAL A 343 30.36 90.15 17.35
CA VAL A 343 31.28 91.29 17.49
C VAL A 343 30.52 92.59 17.28
N TYR A 344 30.47 93.46 18.30
CA TYR A 344 29.67 94.68 18.29
C TYR A 344 30.20 95.72 17.29
N GLU A 345 29.29 96.33 16.51
CA GLU A 345 29.60 97.41 15.56
C GLU A 345 29.14 98.77 16.12
N PRO A 346 30.02 99.55 16.77
CA PRO A 346 29.65 100.81 17.42
C PRO A 346 29.31 101.94 16.45
N ARG A 347 29.60 101.80 15.14
CA ARG A 347 29.27 102.81 14.13
C ARG A 347 27.77 102.86 13.79
N PHE A 348 26.98 101.88 14.20
CA PHE A 348 25.53 101.83 13.93
C PHE A 348 24.70 101.98 15.22
N PRO A 349 23.60 102.76 15.17
CA PRO A 349 22.79 103.07 16.35
C PRO A 349 21.89 101.90 16.80
N HIS A 350 21.08 102.15 17.82
CA HIS A 350 19.96 101.28 18.23
C HIS A 350 19.13 100.84 16.98
N PRO A 351 18.74 99.56 16.83
CA PRO A 351 18.73 98.49 17.83
C PRO A 351 20.04 97.70 17.98
N TYR A 352 21.17 98.27 17.56
CA TYR A 352 22.51 97.67 17.63
C TYR A 352 22.75 96.55 16.61
N TYR A 353 24.00 96.48 16.16
CA TYR A 353 24.45 95.68 15.03
C TYR A 353 25.69 94.89 15.44
N TYR A 354 25.75 93.62 15.05
CA TYR A 354 26.83 92.71 15.43
C TYR A 354 27.27 91.87 14.24
N TYR A 355 28.58 91.79 13.99
CA TYR A 355 29.11 90.78 13.08
C TYR A 355 28.91 89.40 13.69
N PHE A 356 28.66 88.40 12.83
CA PHE A 356 28.29 87.06 13.27
C PHE A 356 29.11 86.03 12.49
N PRO A 357 30.26 85.60 13.06
CA PRO A 357 31.22 84.75 12.37
C PRO A 357 30.67 83.42 11.83
N CYS A 358 29.69 82.78 12.50
CA CYS A 358 29.09 81.55 11.99
C CYS A 358 28.33 81.79 10.68
N ASN A 359 27.60 82.91 10.57
CA ASN A 359 26.97 83.30 9.30
C ASN A 359 28.02 83.63 8.23
N ALA A 360 29.14 84.28 8.59
CA ALA A 360 30.25 84.54 7.65
C ALA A 360 30.91 83.24 7.14
N ALA A 361 31.06 82.22 7.99
CA ALA A 361 31.56 80.90 7.60
C ALA A 361 30.59 80.16 6.66
N ILE A 362 29.28 80.18 6.93
CA ILE A 362 28.26 79.66 6.01
C ILE A 362 28.32 80.37 4.65
N ASN A 363 28.54 81.70 4.66
CA ASN A 363 28.68 82.51 3.45
C ASN A 363 29.89 82.08 2.60
N GLU A 364 31.02 81.82 3.27
CA GLU A 364 32.27 81.39 2.65
C GLU A 364 32.13 79.99 2.02
N ALA A 365 31.45 79.10 2.73
CA ALA A 365 31.10 77.77 2.23
C ALA A 365 30.20 77.84 0.99
N GLN A 366 29.27 78.81 0.91
CA GLN A 366 28.46 78.98 -0.30
C GLN A 366 29.31 79.29 -1.53
N PHE A 367 30.40 80.05 -1.40
CA PHE A 367 31.33 80.29 -2.52
C PHE A 367 32.06 79.00 -2.98
N ALA A 368 32.35 78.08 -2.05
CA ALA A 368 32.88 76.76 -2.36
C ALA A 368 31.85 75.87 -3.08
N LYS A 369 30.60 75.82 -2.57
CA LYS A 369 29.49 75.07 -3.22
C LYS A 369 29.23 75.57 -4.63
N ASN A 370 29.23 76.89 -4.84
CA ASN A 370 29.06 77.50 -6.17
C ASN A 370 30.19 77.14 -7.15
N SER A 371 31.37 76.75 -6.66
CA SER A 371 32.50 76.26 -7.47
C SER A 371 32.43 74.75 -7.75
N GLY A 372 31.34 74.08 -7.36
CA GLY A 372 31.15 72.64 -7.52
C GLY A 372 31.89 71.77 -6.49
N TYR A 373 32.26 72.33 -5.33
CA TYR A 373 32.94 71.58 -4.28
C TYR A 373 31.93 70.98 -3.30
N THR A 374 32.07 69.70 -2.98
CA THR A 374 31.26 69.02 -1.97
C THR A 374 31.84 69.28 -0.58
N ILE A 375 31.05 69.83 0.34
CA ILE A 375 31.48 70.20 1.69
C ILE A 375 30.87 69.25 2.71
N HIS A 376 31.73 68.50 3.40
CA HIS A 376 31.39 67.71 4.57
C HIS A 376 31.75 68.50 5.84
N THR A 377 30.92 68.41 6.87
CA THR A 377 31.22 69.04 8.17
C THR A 377 31.07 68.04 9.31
N ILE A 378 31.99 68.08 10.27
CA ILE A 378 32.01 67.17 11.41
C ILE A 378 32.04 68.02 12.69
N GLY A 379 30.96 67.93 13.47
CA GLY A 379 30.73 68.67 14.71
C GLY A 379 31.32 67.95 15.93
N TYR A 380 32.33 68.55 16.56
CA TYR A 380 33.02 68.00 17.74
C TYR A 380 32.40 68.43 19.07
N ASP A 381 31.40 69.32 19.09
CA ASP A 381 30.58 69.54 20.27
C ASP A 381 29.48 68.47 20.38
N LEU A 382 29.68 67.52 21.29
CA LEU A 382 28.70 66.46 21.57
C LEU A 382 27.66 66.85 22.63
N GLY A 383 27.70 68.08 23.15
CA GLY A 383 26.71 68.63 24.09
C GLY A 383 25.41 69.14 23.43
N ASP A 384 25.21 68.84 22.14
CA ASP A 384 24.13 69.31 21.28
C ASP A 384 23.85 70.82 21.35
N PHE A 385 24.92 71.62 21.26
CA PHE A 385 24.78 73.06 21.19
C PHE A 385 24.21 73.47 19.82
N ALA A 386 22.89 73.68 19.77
CA ALA A 386 22.10 73.89 18.56
C ALA A 386 22.66 74.98 17.62
N LEU A 387 23.21 76.07 18.16
CA LEU A 387 23.82 77.15 17.35
C LEU A 387 25.00 76.62 16.51
N ALA A 388 25.87 75.84 17.13
CA ALA A 388 27.06 75.29 16.48
C ALA A 388 26.67 74.19 15.48
N ASN A 389 25.83 73.23 15.90
CA ASN A 389 25.37 72.14 15.04
C ASN A 389 24.60 72.65 13.80
N ASN A 390 23.67 73.60 13.98
CA ASN A 390 22.91 74.14 12.85
C ASN A 390 23.76 75.04 11.94
N SER A 391 24.80 75.69 12.47
CA SER A 391 25.77 76.42 11.64
C SER A 391 26.61 75.48 10.77
N LEU A 392 27.04 74.34 11.32
CA LEU A 392 27.77 73.32 10.55
C LEU A 392 26.87 72.64 9.49
N LYS A 393 25.61 72.33 9.81
CA LYS A 393 24.61 71.84 8.84
C LYS A 393 24.45 72.75 7.63
N LEU A 394 24.30 74.06 7.84
CA LEU A 394 24.21 75.04 6.74
C LEU A 394 25.54 75.27 6.02
N THR A 395 26.67 74.98 6.67
CA THR A 395 28.01 75.02 6.07
C THR A 395 28.26 73.84 5.13
N ALA A 396 27.77 72.64 5.46
CA ALA A 396 27.81 71.44 4.61
C ALA A 396 27.03 71.60 3.30
N THR A 397 27.29 70.74 2.29
CA THR A 397 26.53 70.71 1.03
C THR A 397 25.03 70.63 1.27
N ASP A 398 24.63 69.68 2.12
CA ASP A 398 23.29 69.49 2.65
C ASP A 398 23.37 68.88 4.07
N GLU A 399 22.24 68.66 4.73
CA GLU A 399 22.21 68.14 6.11
C GLU A 399 22.77 66.71 6.25
N ASN A 400 22.75 65.88 5.19
CA ASN A 400 23.34 64.53 5.21
C ASN A 400 24.87 64.57 5.11
N HIS A 401 25.46 65.71 4.75
CA HIS A 401 26.91 65.95 4.75
C HIS A 401 27.40 66.55 6.09
N PHE A 402 26.51 66.70 7.09
CA PHE A 402 26.88 67.03 8.48
C PHE A 402 26.82 65.77 9.36
N PHE A 403 27.86 65.59 10.18
CA PHE A 403 27.94 64.49 11.14
C PHE A 403 28.37 65.00 12.52
N THR A 404 27.73 64.56 13.59
CA THR A 404 28.28 64.74 14.96
C THR A 404 29.40 63.72 15.19
N ALA A 405 30.47 64.12 15.88
CA ALA A 405 31.70 63.34 16.06
C ALA A 405 31.59 62.17 17.06
N THR A 406 30.49 61.41 17.03
CA THR A 406 30.34 60.19 17.85
C THR A 406 31.23 59.07 17.28
N PRO A 407 31.67 58.09 18.10
CA PRO A 407 32.51 56.99 17.61
C PRO A 407 31.90 56.20 16.44
N ALA A 408 30.57 56.04 16.43
CA ALA A 408 29.84 55.38 15.36
C ALA A 408 29.80 56.24 14.08
N ASN A 409 29.44 57.52 14.20
CA ASN A 409 29.36 58.45 13.07
C ASN A 409 30.74 58.70 12.46
N LEU A 410 31.81 58.78 13.26
CA LEU A 410 33.18 58.91 12.75
C LEU A 410 33.66 57.65 12.01
N ALA A 411 33.20 56.46 12.39
CA ALA A 411 33.46 55.27 11.57
C ALA A 411 32.68 55.35 10.24
N ALA A 412 31.36 55.53 10.33
CA ALA A 412 30.44 55.50 9.20
C ALA A 412 30.66 56.63 8.18
N ALA A 413 30.88 57.87 8.61
CA ALA A 413 31.13 59.01 7.72
C ALA A 413 32.38 58.79 6.86
N PHE A 414 33.46 58.28 7.45
CA PHE A 414 34.67 57.95 6.70
C PHE A 414 34.55 56.67 5.86
N ASP A 415 33.62 55.76 6.18
CA ASP A 415 33.25 54.65 5.26
C ASP A 415 32.46 55.19 4.07
N ASN A 416 31.40 55.95 4.30
CA ASN A 416 30.52 56.49 3.26
C ASN A 416 31.30 57.38 2.28
N ILE A 417 32.14 58.29 2.77
CA ILE A 417 32.98 59.16 1.92
C ILE A 417 33.97 58.35 1.07
N ALA A 418 34.53 57.25 1.61
CA ALA A 418 35.44 56.39 0.85
C ALA A 418 34.70 55.47 -0.15
N GLN A 419 33.51 54.98 0.21
CA GLN A 419 32.69 54.09 -0.63
C GLN A 419 32.11 54.82 -1.85
N THR A 420 31.69 56.08 -1.71
CA THR A 420 31.17 56.89 -2.83
C THR A 420 32.19 57.15 -3.94
N ILE A 421 33.47 56.86 -3.70
CA ILE A 421 34.60 57.20 -4.58
C ILE A 421 35.14 55.96 -5.34
N ASN A 422 34.77 54.71 -4.97
CA ASN A 422 35.44 53.50 -5.51
C ASN A 422 34.52 52.28 -5.73
N ILE A 423 33.44 52.42 -6.51
CA ILE A 423 32.45 51.35 -6.77
C ILE A 423 32.78 50.55 -8.03
N GLY A 424 32.70 49.21 -7.97
CA GLY A 424 32.77 48.31 -9.13
C GLY A 424 31.39 47.83 -9.60
N ILE A 425 30.58 47.33 -8.67
CA ILE A 425 29.16 46.97 -8.87
C ILE A 425 28.34 47.74 -7.85
N GLN A 426 27.33 48.49 -8.30
CA GLN A 426 26.43 49.23 -7.40
C GLN A 426 25.40 48.32 -6.73
N ARG A 427 24.85 47.35 -7.49
CA ARG A 427 23.92 46.32 -7.00
C ARG A 427 24.10 45.06 -7.85
N GLY A 428 24.05 43.88 -7.24
CA GLY A 428 24.08 42.60 -7.95
C GLY A 428 23.14 41.58 -7.33
N GLU A 429 22.54 40.74 -8.17
CA GLU A 429 21.82 39.54 -7.80
C GLU A 429 22.38 38.36 -8.59
N VAL A 430 22.78 37.30 -7.91
CA VAL A 430 23.14 36.02 -8.53
C VAL A 430 22.01 35.02 -8.32
N THR A 431 21.48 34.48 -9.41
CA THR A 431 20.53 33.37 -9.39
C THR A 431 21.25 32.09 -9.77
N ASP A 432 21.21 31.07 -8.92
CA ASP A 432 21.90 29.79 -9.10
C ASP A 432 20.95 28.62 -8.80
N PHE A 433 20.67 27.80 -9.81
CA PHE A 433 19.78 26.65 -9.70
C PHE A 433 20.59 25.38 -9.52
N VAL A 434 20.53 24.76 -8.34
CA VAL A 434 21.23 23.50 -8.06
C VAL A 434 20.64 22.38 -8.91
N ALA A 435 21.50 21.58 -9.53
CA ALA A 435 21.08 20.59 -10.51
C ALA A 435 20.29 19.41 -9.89
N PRO A 436 19.46 18.72 -10.70
CA PRO A 436 18.91 17.42 -10.33
C PRO A 436 19.99 16.44 -9.85
N GLY A 437 19.66 15.59 -8.88
CA GLY A 437 20.63 14.68 -8.25
C GLY A 437 21.49 15.30 -7.14
N PHE A 438 21.41 16.61 -6.89
CA PHE A 438 22.14 17.27 -5.79
C PHE A 438 21.21 17.99 -4.81
N ILE A 439 21.68 18.12 -3.56
CA ILE A 439 21.05 18.89 -2.48
C ILE A 439 22.11 19.74 -1.79
N VAL A 440 21.73 20.92 -1.27
CA VAL A 440 22.63 21.77 -0.48
C VAL A 440 22.61 21.33 0.97
N LYS A 441 23.78 21.16 1.59
CA LYS A 441 23.91 20.79 3.00
C LYS A 441 23.20 21.83 3.89
N ASN A 442 22.49 21.34 4.92
CA ASN A 442 21.76 22.13 5.93
C ASN A 442 20.58 22.98 5.43
N LEU A 443 20.21 22.96 4.14
CA LEU A 443 19.10 23.77 3.62
C LEU A 443 17.82 22.95 3.44
N THR A 444 16.96 22.95 4.47
CA THR A 444 15.71 22.16 4.52
C THR A 444 14.43 22.95 4.25
N GLN A 445 14.49 24.28 4.24
CA GLN A 445 13.33 25.18 4.07
C GLN A 445 13.72 26.43 3.27
N SER A 446 12.73 27.09 2.67
CA SER A 446 12.94 28.38 1.98
C SER A 446 13.13 29.53 2.97
N GLY A 447 13.92 30.54 2.59
CA GLY A 447 14.17 31.75 3.38
C GLY A 447 15.64 32.19 3.39
N ASP A 448 16.01 33.02 4.38
CA ASP A 448 17.37 33.53 4.54
C ASP A 448 18.31 32.43 5.05
N VAL A 449 19.32 32.11 4.23
CA VAL A 449 20.33 31.09 4.51
C VAL A 449 21.73 31.68 4.64
N THR A 450 21.86 33.02 4.69
CA THR A 450 23.16 33.72 4.69
C THR A 450 24.11 33.21 5.79
N HIS A 451 23.57 32.89 6.96
CA HIS A 451 24.32 32.40 8.13
C HIS A 451 24.67 30.89 8.07
N LEU A 452 24.16 30.15 7.08
CA LEU A 452 24.41 28.71 6.87
C LEU A 452 25.47 28.47 5.77
N LEU A 453 25.81 29.51 5.02
CA LEU A 453 26.79 29.51 3.92
C LEU A 453 28.01 30.37 4.30
N ASN A 454 29.13 30.18 3.61
CA ASN A 454 30.24 31.13 3.69
C ASN A 454 29.99 32.26 2.67
N VAL A 455 29.62 33.45 3.14
CA VAL A 455 29.21 34.60 2.31
C VAL A 455 30.11 35.79 2.65
N SER A 456 30.87 36.32 1.68
CA SER A 456 31.75 37.47 1.93
C SER A 456 31.01 38.82 1.90
N ASN A 457 29.92 38.92 1.14
CA ASN A 457 29.19 40.16 0.89
C ASN A 457 27.69 39.88 0.71
N GLY A 458 26.84 40.74 1.27
CA GLY A 458 25.40 40.69 1.03
C GLY A 458 24.66 39.55 1.73
N THR A 459 23.53 39.11 1.17
CA THR A 459 22.63 38.11 1.76
C THR A 459 22.17 37.08 0.73
N VAL A 460 21.85 35.86 1.18
CA VAL A 460 21.45 34.74 0.32
C VAL A 460 20.10 34.19 0.77
N GLN A 461 19.16 34.15 -0.17
CA GLN A 461 17.87 33.47 -0.02
C GLN A 461 17.92 32.11 -0.72
N TYR A 462 17.26 31.10 -0.15
CA TYR A 462 17.05 29.81 -0.79
C TYR A 462 15.57 29.54 -0.99
N ASP A 463 15.22 28.92 -2.11
CA ASP A 463 13.91 28.33 -2.36
C ASP A 463 14.05 26.81 -2.52
N VAL A 464 13.49 26.06 -1.57
CA VAL A 464 13.57 24.58 -1.55
C VAL A 464 12.77 23.94 -2.69
N SER A 465 11.73 24.62 -3.20
CA SER A 465 10.86 24.07 -4.25
C SER A 465 11.52 24.08 -5.63
N THR A 466 12.31 25.11 -5.92
CA THR A 466 13.06 25.28 -7.16
C THR A 466 14.55 24.95 -7.04
N LYS A 467 15.02 24.62 -5.81
CA LYS A 467 16.44 24.48 -5.43
C LYS A 467 17.30 25.69 -5.87
N LYS A 468 16.72 26.89 -5.81
CA LYS A 468 17.34 28.13 -6.27
C LYS A 468 17.98 28.89 -5.10
N LEU A 469 19.27 29.19 -5.21
CA LEU A 469 19.94 30.22 -4.42
C LEU A 469 19.81 31.56 -5.13
N THR A 470 19.41 32.60 -4.40
CA THR A 470 19.35 33.99 -4.86
C THR A 470 20.21 34.84 -3.93
N TRP A 471 21.41 35.20 -4.39
CA TRP A 471 22.39 35.97 -3.63
C TRP A 471 22.34 37.44 -4.03
N THR A 472 21.86 38.29 -3.12
CA THR A 472 21.90 39.75 -3.25
C THR A 472 23.27 40.23 -2.76
N THR A 473 24.15 40.64 -3.67
CA THR A 473 25.57 40.93 -3.36
C THR A 473 25.78 42.20 -2.54
N GLY A 474 24.82 43.13 -2.60
CA GLY A 474 25.05 44.54 -2.24
C GLY A 474 26.04 45.22 -3.19
N THR A 475 26.62 46.33 -2.74
CA THR A 475 27.68 47.05 -3.47
C THR A 475 29.01 46.29 -3.36
N ILE A 476 29.69 46.05 -4.49
CA ILE A 476 31.06 45.53 -4.52
C ILE A 476 31.99 46.65 -5.00
N LEU A 477 33.04 46.94 -4.23
CA LEU A 477 34.02 47.99 -4.55
C LEU A 477 34.84 47.63 -5.80
N SER A 478 35.59 48.57 -6.38
CA SER A 478 36.58 48.24 -7.42
C SER A 478 37.74 47.42 -6.83
N SER A 479 38.47 46.71 -7.68
CA SER A 479 39.65 45.90 -7.30
C SER A 479 39.39 44.89 -6.17
N SER A 480 38.18 44.32 -6.14
CA SER A 480 37.68 43.50 -5.04
C SER A 480 37.10 42.17 -5.54
N GLU A 481 36.96 41.22 -4.63
CA GLU A 481 36.24 39.97 -4.90
C GLU A 481 35.09 39.79 -3.90
N ALA A 482 34.03 39.14 -4.37
CA ALA A 482 32.93 38.67 -3.53
C ALA A 482 32.66 37.20 -3.85
N THR A 483 32.40 36.39 -2.82
CA THR A 483 32.22 34.95 -2.93
C THR A 483 31.06 34.45 -2.08
N ILE A 484 30.36 33.45 -2.61
CA ILE A 484 29.58 32.51 -1.80
C ILE A 484 30.14 31.11 -1.98
N THR A 485 30.28 30.36 -0.88
CA THR A 485 30.62 28.93 -0.90
C THR A 485 29.55 28.15 -0.15
N TYR A 486 29.03 27.10 -0.80
CA TYR A 486 28.04 26.18 -0.24
C TYR A 486 28.42 24.73 -0.56
N ARG A 487 28.14 23.81 0.38
CA ARG A 487 28.40 22.38 0.19
C ARG A 487 27.19 21.70 -0.44
N ILE A 488 27.42 20.91 -1.48
CA ILE A 488 26.41 20.00 -2.03
C ILE A 488 26.73 18.54 -1.71
N TYR A 489 25.67 17.75 -1.60
CA TYR A 489 25.73 16.28 -1.57
C TYR A 489 25.04 15.70 -2.80
N ALA A 490 25.57 14.59 -3.31
CA ALA A 490 24.85 13.76 -4.26
C ALA A 490 23.72 12.97 -3.56
N ASP A 491 22.53 13.01 -4.13
CA ASP A 491 21.37 12.21 -3.75
C ASP A 491 21.37 10.91 -4.56
N LEU A 492 21.92 9.85 -3.96
CA LEU A 492 22.15 8.58 -4.65
C LEU A 492 20.85 7.90 -5.11
N ASP A 493 19.75 8.03 -4.35
CA ASP A 493 18.48 7.43 -4.71
C ASP A 493 17.80 8.20 -5.84
N TYR A 494 17.89 9.54 -5.83
CA TYR A 494 17.42 10.34 -6.96
C TYR A 494 18.22 10.03 -8.24
N ILE A 495 19.56 9.93 -8.15
CA ILE A 495 20.43 9.60 -9.30
C ILE A 495 20.18 8.16 -9.81
N GLN A 496 19.91 7.20 -8.92
CA GLN A 496 19.56 5.84 -9.32
C GLN A 496 18.26 5.82 -10.14
N ASN A 497 17.23 6.53 -9.65
CA ASN A 497 15.87 6.47 -10.18
C ASN A 497 15.62 7.41 -11.38
N ASN A 498 16.58 8.27 -11.75
CA ASN A 498 16.46 9.21 -12.87
C ASN A 498 17.65 9.07 -13.83
N ASP A 499 17.41 9.11 -15.14
CA ASP A 499 18.47 9.14 -16.15
C ASP A 499 18.95 10.57 -16.40
N ILE A 500 19.69 11.10 -15.42
CA ILE A 500 20.22 12.47 -15.46
C ILE A 500 21.22 12.59 -16.62
N PRO A 501 21.11 13.64 -17.47
CA PRO A 501 22.08 13.88 -18.54
C PRO A 501 23.44 14.31 -17.98
N VAL A 502 24.50 13.95 -18.70
CA VAL A 502 25.88 14.35 -18.39
C VAL A 502 26.27 15.57 -19.23
N ASN A 503 27.14 16.44 -18.71
CA ASN A 503 27.61 17.61 -19.45
C ASN A 503 28.93 17.32 -20.16
N THR A 504 28.87 17.23 -21.48
CA THR A 504 30.00 17.01 -22.40
C THR A 504 30.61 18.31 -22.95
N THR A 505 30.06 19.47 -22.59
CA THR A 505 30.45 20.79 -23.12
C THR A 505 31.33 21.60 -22.17
N SER A 506 31.23 21.36 -20.86
CA SER A 506 32.03 22.05 -19.85
C SER A 506 33.45 21.47 -19.77
N ALA A 507 34.45 22.35 -19.74
CA ALA A 507 35.86 22.00 -19.66
C ALA A 507 36.50 22.28 -18.27
N ILE A 508 35.72 22.76 -17.29
CA ILE A 508 36.27 23.23 -15.99
C ILE A 508 36.36 22.16 -14.89
N GLY A 509 35.85 20.94 -15.13
CA GLY A 509 35.92 19.83 -14.17
C GLY A 509 35.12 20.06 -12.87
N PRO A 510 35.47 19.38 -11.76
CA PRO A 510 36.66 18.55 -11.54
C PRO A 510 36.63 17.20 -12.28
N ASP A 511 35.46 16.64 -12.61
CA ASP A 511 35.34 15.40 -13.38
C ASP A 511 34.68 15.70 -14.74
N LEU A 512 35.46 15.67 -15.83
CA LEU A 512 34.93 15.93 -17.19
C LEU A 512 33.91 14.85 -17.60
N GLY A 513 32.84 15.27 -18.30
CA GLY A 513 31.73 14.38 -18.66
C GLY A 513 30.91 13.90 -17.47
N GLY A 514 31.01 14.56 -16.31
CA GLY A 514 30.19 14.30 -15.13
C GLY A 514 28.78 14.90 -15.20
N PHE A 515 28.04 14.76 -14.11
CA PHE A 515 26.78 15.49 -13.90
C PHE A 515 27.08 16.95 -13.58
N ASP A 516 26.23 17.86 -14.06
CA ASP A 516 26.29 19.26 -13.66
C ASP A 516 26.00 19.42 -12.16
N THR A 517 26.72 20.33 -11.50
CA THR A 517 26.39 20.77 -10.13
C THR A 517 25.27 21.82 -10.10
N ASN A 518 25.04 22.51 -11.22
CA ASN A 518 23.99 23.52 -11.39
C ASN A 518 23.40 23.55 -12.81
N THR A 519 22.10 23.81 -12.90
CA THR A 519 21.39 23.95 -14.19
C THR A 519 21.80 25.25 -14.89
N GLU A 520 21.61 26.39 -14.23
CA GLU A 520 22.09 27.72 -14.67
C GLU A 520 22.59 28.48 -13.44
N ALA A 521 23.65 29.28 -13.59
CA ALA A 521 24.03 30.32 -12.64
C ALA A 521 24.33 31.63 -13.38
N LYS A 522 23.75 32.75 -12.94
CA LYS A 522 23.83 34.05 -13.62
C LYS A 522 23.86 35.22 -12.65
N LEU A 523 24.80 36.14 -12.87
CA LEU A 523 24.84 37.45 -12.23
C LEU A 523 24.04 38.45 -13.08
N THR A 524 23.10 39.15 -12.47
CA THR A 524 22.45 40.35 -13.01
C THR A 524 22.84 41.54 -12.15
N TYR A 525 23.37 42.62 -12.71
CA TYR A 525 23.96 43.70 -11.93
C TYR A 525 23.83 45.10 -12.54
N THR A 526 24.02 46.11 -11.68
CA THR A 526 24.20 47.53 -12.04
C THR A 526 25.69 47.85 -11.98
N ASN A 527 26.27 48.31 -13.08
CA ASN A 527 27.70 48.58 -13.17
C ASN A 527 28.13 49.86 -12.42
N SER A 528 29.43 50.17 -12.42
CA SER A 528 30.00 51.33 -11.71
C SER A 528 29.35 52.66 -12.08
N ASN A 529 28.86 52.80 -13.32
CA ASN A 529 28.27 54.03 -13.85
C ASN A 529 26.76 54.13 -13.62
N GLY A 530 26.14 53.12 -12.99
CA GLY A 530 24.70 53.09 -12.71
C GLY A 530 23.85 52.48 -13.81
N GLU A 531 24.46 51.86 -14.84
CA GLU A 531 23.71 51.18 -15.90
C GLU A 531 23.21 49.82 -15.38
N PRO A 532 21.88 49.58 -15.31
CA PRO A 532 21.31 48.36 -14.75
C PRO A 532 21.34 47.19 -15.77
N ASN A 533 20.87 46.02 -15.33
CA ASN A 533 20.58 44.83 -16.14
C ASN A 533 21.76 44.26 -16.94
N GLN A 534 22.99 44.54 -16.52
CA GLN A 534 24.18 43.86 -17.05
C GLN A 534 24.15 42.38 -16.62
N GLN A 535 24.48 41.45 -17.52
CA GLN A 535 24.38 40.01 -17.26
C GLN A 535 25.69 39.28 -17.55
N LEU A 536 26.07 38.37 -16.66
CA LEU A 536 27.18 37.43 -16.85
C LEU A 536 26.75 36.03 -16.40
N ILE A 537 26.98 35.03 -17.25
CA ILE A 537 26.70 33.61 -16.95
C ILE A 537 27.96 33.00 -16.32
N PHE A 538 27.78 32.24 -15.25
CA PHE A 538 28.87 31.53 -14.58
C PHE A 538 29.22 30.22 -15.30
N PRO A 539 30.49 29.76 -15.20
CA PRO A 539 30.87 28.40 -15.59
C PRO A 539 30.02 27.30 -14.90
N ARG A 540 29.97 26.10 -15.48
CA ARG A 540 29.17 24.95 -14.99
C ARG A 540 30.10 23.80 -14.55
N PRO A 541 30.37 23.61 -13.25
CA PRO A 541 31.24 22.54 -12.77
C PRO A 541 30.58 21.17 -12.90
N THR A 542 31.35 20.16 -13.29
CA THR A 542 30.89 18.79 -13.55
C THR A 542 31.56 17.78 -12.62
N VAL A 543 30.78 16.86 -12.05
CA VAL A 543 31.23 15.90 -11.04
C VAL A 543 30.76 14.48 -11.33
N LYS A 544 31.58 13.49 -11.00
CA LYS A 544 31.23 12.06 -10.96
C LYS A 544 31.27 11.58 -9.51
N LEU A 545 30.30 10.77 -9.10
CA LEU A 545 30.25 10.22 -7.74
C LEU A 545 31.47 9.33 -7.47
N GLY A 546 32.04 9.46 -6.27
CA GLY A 546 33.18 8.65 -5.82
C GLY A 546 32.74 7.41 -5.03
N TYR A 547 31.51 7.39 -4.51
CA TYR A 547 31.00 6.34 -3.63
C TYR A 547 29.52 6.02 -3.91
N GLY A 548 29.20 4.74 -3.98
CA GLY A 548 27.83 4.22 -4.05
C GLY A 548 27.44 3.50 -2.76
N VAL A 549 26.25 2.90 -2.77
CA VAL A 549 25.72 2.06 -1.69
C VAL A 549 25.02 0.83 -2.28
N ILE A 550 24.99 -0.28 -1.54
CA ILE A 550 24.10 -1.40 -1.82
C ILE A 550 23.20 -1.62 -0.61
N LYS A 551 21.89 -1.48 -0.81
CA LYS A 551 20.84 -1.73 0.19
C LYS A 551 20.42 -3.19 0.12
N ARG A 552 20.27 -3.84 1.28
CA ARG A 552 19.69 -5.17 1.41
C ARG A 552 18.32 -5.07 2.07
N HIS A 553 17.30 -5.52 1.34
CA HIS A 553 15.90 -5.56 1.76
C HIS A 553 15.48 -7.00 2.02
N TYR A 554 14.65 -7.19 3.05
CA TYR A 554 14.22 -8.50 3.54
C TYR A 554 12.71 -8.55 3.51
N VAL A 555 12.14 -9.23 2.52
CA VAL A 555 10.72 -9.04 2.13
C VAL A 555 9.92 -10.34 2.06
N LEU A 556 8.62 -10.23 2.32
CA LEU A 556 7.69 -11.35 2.41
C LEU A 556 7.16 -11.79 1.03
N VAL A 557 7.17 -13.11 0.81
CA VAL A 557 6.49 -13.77 -0.31
C VAL A 557 5.54 -14.86 0.17
N ASN A 558 4.53 -15.18 -0.64
CA ASN A 558 3.62 -16.29 -0.39
C ASN A 558 4.23 -17.66 -0.77
N LYS A 559 3.45 -18.74 -0.63
CA LYS A 559 3.90 -20.11 -0.94
C LYS A 559 4.34 -20.31 -2.39
N ASP A 560 3.71 -19.60 -3.32
CA ASP A 560 3.96 -19.62 -4.77
C ASP A 560 5.10 -18.66 -5.18
N GLY A 561 5.75 -18.01 -4.20
CA GLY A 561 6.88 -17.09 -4.41
C GLY A 561 6.49 -15.69 -4.88
N GLN A 562 5.21 -15.32 -4.82
CA GLN A 562 4.72 -14.00 -5.20
C GLN A 562 4.93 -13.00 -4.06
N PRO A 563 5.34 -11.74 -4.34
CA PRO A 563 5.47 -10.70 -3.33
C PRO A 563 4.11 -10.34 -2.73
N ILE A 564 4.05 -10.22 -1.40
CA ILE A 564 2.79 -9.92 -0.67
C ILE A 564 2.97 -8.86 0.42
N GLN A 565 1.87 -8.17 0.74
CA GLN A 565 1.71 -7.41 1.98
C GLN A 565 1.54 -8.35 3.19
N ALA A 566 1.64 -7.82 4.42
CA ALA A 566 1.49 -8.58 5.67
C ALA A 566 0.13 -9.28 5.83
N ASN A 567 -0.89 -8.82 5.10
CA ASN A 567 -2.24 -9.39 5.08
C ASN A 567 -2.43 -10.47 4.00
N GLY A 568 -1.39 -10.85 3.25
CA GLY A 568 -1.45 -11.82 2.16
C GLY A 568 -1.80 -11.26 0.78
N THR A 569 -2.09 -9.96 0.65
CA THR A 569 -2.42 -9.34 -0.65
C THR A 569 -1.21 -9.32 -1.58
N VAL A 570 -1.33 -9.91 -2.77
CA VAL A 570 -0.28 -9.92 -3.81
C VAL A 570 -0.07 -8.51 -4.38
N VAL A 571 1.20 -8.13 -4.56
CA VAL A 571 1.64 -6.84 -5.13
C VAL A 571 2.44 -7.06 -6.42
N SER A 572 2.73 -5.99 -7.16
CA SER A 572 3.43 -6.08 -8.45
C SER A 572 4.93 -6.36 -8.35
N SER A 573 5.57 -6.02 -7.22
CA SER A 573 7.02 -6.11 -7.09
C SER A 573 7.49 -6.40 -5.66
N LEU A 574 8.70 -6.95 -5.53
CA LEU A 574 9.35 -7.17 -4.22
C LEU A 574 9.65 -5.86 -3.48
N SER A 575 9.71 -4.71 -4.18
CA SER A 575 9.81 -3.38 -3.56
C SER A 575 8.53 -2.91 -2.86
N GLU A 576 7.37 -3.50 -3.18
CA GLU A 576 6.08 -3.22 -2.55
C GLU A 576 5.71 -4.24 -1.46
N ALA A 577 6.48 -5.33 -1.36
CA ALA A 577 6.23 -6.42 -0.42
C ALA A 577 6.50 -5.99 1.03
N HIS A 578 5.90 -6.72 1.97
CA HIS A 578 6.06 -6.43 3.39
C HIS A 578 7.51 -6.67 3.85
N VAL A 579 8.10 -5.67 4.49
CA VAL A 579 9.46 -5.71 5.04
C VAL A 579 9.46 -6.43 6.39
N LEU A 580 10.18 -7.54 6.46
CA LEU A 580 10.28 -8.42 7.63
C LEU A 580 11.42 -8.05 8.58
N GLN A 581 12.48 -7.44 8.05
CA GLN A 581 13.64 -6.97 8.80
C GLN A 581 14.12 -5.64 8.22
N SER A 582 14.56 -4.72 9.09
CA SER A 582 15.05 -3.40 8.69
C SER A 582 16.10 -3.49 7.57
N GLN A 583 15.97 -2.62 6.57
CA GLN A 583 16.94 -2.47 5.50
C GLN A 583 18.33 -2.14 6.08
N ASP A 584 19.35 -2.86 5.62
CA ASP A 584 20.75 -2.60 5.98
C ASP A 584 21.60 -2.36 4.73
N PHE A 585 22.88 -2.06 4.92
CA PHE A 585 23.82 -1.86 3.83
C PHE A 585 24.85 -2.98 3.75
N PHE A 586 25.13 -3.43 2.53
CA PHE A 586 26.27 -4.28 2.23
C PHE A 586 27.54 -3.43 2.07
N LEU A 587 28.65 -3.89 2.64
CA LEU A 587 29.99 -3.31 2.45
C LEU A 587 30.96 -4.43 2.06
N PRO A 588 31.58 -4.39 0.86
CA PRO A 588 32.49 -5.43 0.40
C PRO A 588 33.84 -5.37 1.10
N SER A 589 34.53 -6.51 1.13
CA SER A 589 35.94 -6.59 1.54
C SER A 589 36.83 -5.92 0.49
N GLY A 590 37.65 -4.95 0.90
CA GLY A 590 38.56 -4.26 0.00
C GLY A 590 39.08 -2.94 0.57
N GLY A 591 40.17 -2.43 -0.01
CA GLY A 591 40.73 -1.13 0.37
C GLY A 591 39.98 0.03 -0.29
N GLY A 592 39.61 1.05 0.51
CA GLY A 592 39.09 2.33 0.02
C GLY A 592 37.57 2.54 0.15
N HIS A 593 36.81 1.51 0.54
CA HIS A 593 35.42 1.68 1.00
C HIS A 593 35.39 2.37 2.36
N ILE A 594 34.28 3.06 2.70
CA ILE A 594 34.14 3.82 3.95
C ILE A 594 32.93 3.28 4.74
N VAL A 595 33.17 2.91 6.00
CA VAL A 595 32.13 2.41 6.90
C VAL A 595 31.04 3.47 7.17
N PRO A 596 29.77 3.08 7.36
CA PRO A 596 29.26 1.70 7.35
C PRO A 596 28.84 1.19 5.96
N LYS A 597 28.70 2.06 4.94
CA LYS A 597 27.92 1.76 3.72
C LYS A 597 28.51 2.20 2.37
N TRP A 598 29.60 2.97 2.38
CA TRP A 598 30.05 3.71 1.20
C TRP A 598 31.05 2.89 0.38
N ILE A 599 30.59 2.38 -0.76
CA ILE A 599 31.38 1.54 -1.65
C ILE A 599 32.07 2.44 -2.68
N LYS A 600 33.40 2.54 -2.62
CA LYS A 600 34.20 3.29 -3.61
C LYS A 600 33.89 2.84 -5.04
N LEU A 601 33.62 3.81 -5.91
CA LEU A 601 33.30 3.62 -7.33
C LEU A 601 34.50 3.93 -8.22
N ASP A 602 34.52 3.32 -9.40
CA ASP A 602 35.39 3.75 -10.49
C ASP A 602 34.71 4.87 -11.29
N LYS A 603 35.35 6.05 -11.30
CA LYS A 603 34.89 7.23 -12.07
C LYS A 603 35.26 7.18 -13.56
N THR A 604 36.18 6.29 -13.94
CA THR A 604 36.72 6.20 -15.31
C THR A 604 35.81 5.41 -16.25
N THR A 605 34.84 4.67 -15.70
CA THR A 605 33.88 3.86 -16.45
C THR A 605 32.44 4.09 -16.00
N GLU A 606 31.52 4.07 -16.95
CA GLU A 606 30.08 4.11 -16.70
C GLU A 606 29.50 2.71 -16.43
N ALA A 607 30.25 1.64 -16.74
CA ALA A 607 29.85 0.26 -16.56
C ALA A 607 29.64 -0.10 -15.08
N LEU A 608 28.64 -0.94 -14.80
CA LEU A 608 28.32 -1.36 -13.44
C LEU A 608 29.44 -2.25 -12.86
N GLN A 609 29.97 -1.86 -11.71
CA GLN A 609 30.81 -2.68 -10.86
C GLN A 609 29.92 -3.62 -10.05
N TYR A 610 29.99 -4.93 -10.34
CA TYR A 610 29.17 -5.95 -9.68
C TYR A 610 29.84 -6.49 -8.41
N TYR A 611 29.02 -6.67 -7.37
CA TYR A 611 29.42 -7.25 -6.09
C TYR A 611 28.54 -8.46 -5.76
N SER A 612 29.14 -9.48 -5.13
CA SER A 612 28.45 -10.66 -4.63
C SER A 612 27.89 -10.38 -3.23
N VAL A 613 26.56 -10.30 -3.12
CA VAL A 613 25.86 -9.79 -1.94
C VAL A 613 25.01 -10.89 -1.30
N PRO A 614 25.36 -11.39 -0.10
CA PRO A 614 24.52 -12.27 0.69
C PRO A 614 23.54 -11.49 1.60
N PRO A 615 22.40 -12.09 2.00
CA PRO A 615 21.61 -11.59 3.13
C PRO A 615 22.42 -11.68 4.43
N THR A 616 22.05 -10.91 5.46
CA THR A 616 22.66 -11.08 6.81
C THR A 616 22.33 -12.42 7.46
N ASN A 617 21.16 -12.99 7.14
CA ASN A 617 20.58 -14.16 7.77
C ASN A 617 19.61 -14.87 6.83
N THR A 618 19.63 -16.20 6.82
CA THR A 618 18.71 -17.04 6.02
C THR A 618 17.40 -17.37 6.73
N VAL A 619 17.29 -17.03 8.02
CA VAL A 619 16.05 -17.10 8.82
C VAL A 619 15.86 -15.78 9.56
N ILE A 620 14.63 -15.25 9.51
CA ILE A 620 14.21 -14.05 10.25
C ILE A 620 13.17 -14.47 11.27
N THR A 621 13.35 -14.05 12.53
CA THR A 621 12.33 -14.15 13.58
C THR A 621 11.82 -12.74 13.89
N THR A 622 10.54 -12.47 13.70
CA THR A 622 9.93 -11.17 13.98
C THR A 622 9.49 -11.06 15.44
N ALA A 623 9.18 -9.84 15.89
CA ALA A 623 8.84 -9.55 17.28
C ALA A 623 7.53 -10.22 17.77
N ASP A 624 6.66 -10.65 16.85
CA ASP A 624 5.45 -11.45 17.13
C ASP A 624 5.75 -12.97 17.23
N GLY A 625 7.02 -13.37 17.18
CA GLY A 625 7.47 -14.76 17.29
C GLY A 625 7.43 -15.56 15.97
N LYS A 626 6.86 -15.01 14.90
CA LYS A 626 6.83 -15.68 13.60
C LYS A 626 8.23 -15.81 13.02
N ARG A 627 8.47 -16.93 12.33
CA ARG A 627 9.75 -17.22 11.67
C ARG A 627 9.56 -17.34 10.17
N TYR A 628 10.50 -16.82 9.41
CA TYR A 628 10.48 -16.82 7.95
C TYR A 628 11.81 -17.34 7.42
N ARG A 629 11.78 -18.25 6.44
CA ARG A 629 13.00 -18.74 5.77
C ARG A 629 13.22 -18.05 4.43
N PHE A 630 14.48 -17.82 4.11
CA PHE A 630 14.92 -17.35 2.81
C PHE A 630 14.47 -18.33 1.71
N VAL A 631 14.03 -17.78 0.57
CA VAL A 631 13.66 -18.51 -0.64
C VAL A 631 14.09 -17.74 -1.88
N GLU A 632 14.47 -18.47 -2.92
CA GLU A 632 14.79 -17.90 -4.23
C GLU A 632 13.56 -18.00 -5.13
N VAL A 633 13.06 -16.84 -5.56
CA VAL A 633 11.84 -16.68 -6.36
C VAL A 633 12.10 -15.72 -7.54
N PRO A 634 11.28 -15.73 -8.60
CA PRO A 634 11.47 -14.83 -9.74
C PRO A 634 11.59 -13.35 -9.33
N GLY A 635 12.67 -12.70 -9.77
CA GLY A 635 12.97 -11.29 -9.45
C GLY A 635 13.64 -11.04 -8.08
N SER A 636 13.71 -12.04 -7.20
CA SER A 636 14.45 -11.93 -5.94
C SER A 636 15.97 -12.06 -6.13
N THR A 637 16.73 -11.57 -5.15
CA THR A 637 18.18 -11.72 -5.10
C THR A 637 18.55 -13.08 -4.51
N PRO A 638 19.30 -13.94 -5.22
CA PRO A 638 19.74 -15.24 -4.71
C PRO A 638 20.81 -15.08 -3.61
N ASN A 639 21.20 -16.16 -2.95
CA ASN A 639 22.20 -16.14 -1.88
C ASN A 639 23.54 -16.80 -2.30
N PRO A 640 24.59 -16.03 -2.67
CA PRO A 640 24.65 -14.57 -2.85
C PRO A 640 24.24 -14.12 -4.27
N GLY A 641 23.78 -12.87 -4.39
CA GLY A 641 23.35 -12.29 -5.66
C GLY A 641 24.27 -11.18 -6.17
N GLN A 642 24.33 -11.01 -7.49
CA GLN A 642 25.18 -10.01 -8.14
C GLN A 642 24.47 -8.66 -8.26
N ILE A 643 24.94 -7.66 -7.51
CA ILE A 643 24.38 -6.29 -7.54
C ILE A 643 25.41 -5.33 -8.12
N GLY A 644 25.03 -4.63 -9.19
CA GLY A 644 25.87 -3.67 -9.90
C GLY A 644 25.63 -2.23 -9.47
N ILE A 645 26.71 -1.45 -9.30
CA ILE A 645 26.67 0.01 -9.09
C ILE A 645 27.72 0.73 -9.94
N SER A 646 27.46 1.97 -10.34
CA SER A 646 28.44 2.88 -10.97
C SER A 646 28.18 4.32 -10.57
N TRP A 647 29.03 5.27 -10.98
CA TRP A 647 28.84 6.69 -10.65
C TRP A 647 27.54 7.29 -11.23
N LYS A 648 26.96 6.65 -12.26
CA LYS A 648 25.65 7.02 -12.83
C LYS A 648 24.46 6.26 -12.22
N LYS A 649 24.69 5.07 -11.65
CA LYS A 649 23.69 4.24 -10.97
C LYS A 649 24.26 3.79 -9.62
N PRO A 650 24.28 4.67 -8.61
CA PRO A 650 25.09 4.50 -7.41
C PRO A 650 24.38 3.77 -6.27
N ALA A 651 23.11 3.41 -6.40
CA ALA A 651 22.32 2.78 -5.33
C ALA A 651 21.76 1.42 -5.77
N GLY A 652 22.51 0.35 -5.52
CA GLY A 652 22.07 -1.02 -5.76
C GLY A 652 21.05 -1.45 -4.69
N ASN A 653 20.07 -2.27 -5.08
CA ASN A 653 19.08 -2.84 -4.17
C ASN A 653 19.03 -4.36 -4.36
N ALA A 654 19.30 -5.10 -3.28
CA ALA A 654 19.08 -6.54 -3.18
C ALA A 654 17.74 -6.78 -2.45
N TYR A 655 16.89 -7.64 -3.01
CA TYR A 655 15.61 -8.05 -2.44
C TYR A 655 15.65 -9.53 -2.11
N PHE A 656 15.99 -9.85 -0.86
CA PHE A 656 15.97 -11.22 -0.37
C PHE A 656 14.54 -11.58 0.05
N ALA A 657 13.97 -12.59 -0.59
CA ALA A 657 12.62 -13.04 -0.33
C ALA A 657 12.58 -14.10 0.79
N TYR A 658 11.57 -14.03 1.64
CA TYR A 658 11.34 -14.99 2.71
C TYR A 658 9.87 -15.41 2.76
N LYS A 659 9.61 -16.68 3.06
CA LYS A 659 8.25 -17.20 3.31
C LYS A 659 8.08 -17.66 4.76
N LEU A 660 6.86 -17.56 5.27
CA LEU A 660 6.50 -17.95 6.63
C LEU A 660 6.77 -19.45 6.86
N LEU A 661 7.29 -19.79 8.04
CA LEU A 661 7.39 -21.16 8.55
C LEU A 661 6.24 -21.43 9.53
N ASN A 662 5.25 -22.20 9.08
CA ASN A 662 4.03 -22.48 9.82
C ASN A 662 3.90 -23.99 10.08
N TYR A 663 4.54 -24.47 11.14
CA TYR A 663 4.53 -25.86 11.54
C TYR A 663 3.41 -26.14 12.56
N TRP A 664 2.94 -27.38 12.61
CA TRP A 664 2.09 -27.86 13.70
C TRP A 664 2.93 -28.07 14.96
N MET A 665 2.59 -27.38 16.05
CA MET A 665 3.23 -27.57 17.36
C MET A 665 2.26 -28.14 18.40
N GLY A 666 0.97 -27.82 18.32
CA GLY A 666 -0.01 -28.13 19.37
C GLY A 666 0.26 -27.38 20.68
N GLY A 667 -0.48 -27.75 21.73
CA GLY A 667 -0.18 -27.36 23.10
C GLY A 667 -0.98 -26.19 23.71
N THR A 668 -1.94 -25.61 22.99
CA THR A 668 -2.91 -24.68 23.60
C THR A 668 -3.71 -25.41 24.69
N THR A 669 -3.77 -24.85 25.91
CA THR A 669 -4.46 -25.47 27.05
C THR A 669 -5.92 -25.80 26.72
N ASP A 670 -6.36 -27.00 27.09
CA ASP A 670 -7.69 -27.58 26.82
C ASP A 670 -8.06 -27.75 25.33
N GLN A 671 -7.15 -27.42 24.40
CA GLN A 671 -7.35 -27.52 22.95
C GLN A 671 -6.06 -27.97 22.23
N GLN A 672 -5.25 -28.81 22.87
CA GLN A 672 -3.86 -29.08 22.45
C GLN A 672 -3.75 -29.69 21.05
N SER A 673 -4.76 -30.46 20.62
CA SER A 673 -4.81 -31.18 19.35
C SER A 673 -5.69 -30.53 18.28
N GLU A 674 -6.34 -29.41 18.59
CA GLU A 674 -7.36 -28.80 17.73
C GLU A 674 -6.75 -28.04 16.54
N TRP A 675 -7.02 -28.51 15.32
CA TRP A 675 -6.51 -27.93 14.06
C TRP A 675 -6.82 -26.44 13.93
N ASP A 676 -8.04 -26.03 14.26
CA ASP A 676 -8.55 -24.68 13.97
C ASP A 676 -8.13 -23.62 15.01
N VAL A 677 -7.28 -24.00 15.98
CA VAL A 677 -6.72 -23.10 16.98
C VAL A 677 -5.40 -22.51 16.47
N THR A 678 -5.39 -21.21 16.17
CA THR A 678 -4.22 -20.51 15.59
C THR A 678 -2.95 -20.62 16.43
N SER A 679 -3.06 -20.70 17.76
CA SER A 679 -1.90 -20.82 18.67
C SER A 679 -1.26 -22.21 18.71
N ASN A 680 -1.87 -23.23 18.09
CA ASN A 680 -1.24 -24.54 17.88
C ASN A 680 -0.31 -24.58 16.64
N TRP A 681 -0.20 -23.46 15.91
CA TRP A 681 0.63 -23.32 14.71
C TRP A 681 1.72 -22.28 14.91
N THR A 682 2.95 -22.56 14.47
CA THR A 682 4.12 -21.71 14.77
C THR A 682 4.10 -20.34 14.07
N GLY A 683 3.29 -20.19 13.03
CA GLY A 683 3.03 -18.91 12.36
C GLY A 683 1.83 -18.14 12.94
N ALA A 684 1.21 -18.64 14.01
CA ALA A 684 -0.04 -18.13 14.59
C ALA A 684 -1.21 -18.06 13.59
N GLN A 685 -1.24 -18.97 12.61
CA GLN A 685 -2.22 -19.03 11.53
C GLN A 685 -2.56 -20.48 11.20
N VAL A 686 -3.84 -20.79 11.03
CA VAL A 686 -4.28 -22.11 10.54
C VAL A 686 -3.97 -22.21 9.04
N PRO A 687 -3.37 -23.30 8.54
CA PRO A 687 -3.10 -23.48 7.11
C PRO A 687 -4.36 -23.37 6.26
N LEU A 688 -4.23 -22.64 5.14
CA LEU A 688 -5.28 -22.50 4.14
C LEU A 688 -5.44 -23.78 3.31
N THR A 689 -6.55 -23.86 2.59
CA THR A 689 -6.85 -24.99 1.68
C THR A 689 -5.71 -25.21 0.68
N GLY A 690 -5.15 -26.41 0.66
CA GLY A 690 -4.03 -26.77 -0.22
C GLY A 690 -2.69 -26.13 0.18
N GLU A 691 -2.50 -25.76 1.45
CA GLU A 691 -1.18 -25.53 2.02
C GLU A 691 -0.61 -26.81 2.62
N ASP A 692 0.72 -26.90 2.65
CA ASP A 692 1.43 -28.03 3.25
C ASP A 692 1.27 -28.02 4.78
N VAL A 693 1.16 -29.21 5.37
CA VAL A 693 1.14 -29.39 6.83
C VAL A 693 2.42 -30.11 7.22
N GLU A 694 3.30 -29.39 7.92
CA GLU A 694 4.56 -29.91 8.43
C GLU A 694 4.57 -29.87 9.96
N PHE A 695 4.96 -30.97 10.61
CA PHE A 695 5.05 -31.05 12.08
C PHE A 695 6.35 -30.40 12.58
N ALA A 696 6.27 -29.73 13.74
CA ALA A 696 7.43 -29.15 14.39
C ALA A 696 8.37 -30.25 14.92
N THR A 697 9.67 -30.07 14.66
CA THR A 697 10.77 -30.91 15.15
C THR A 697 11.85 -30.02 15.79
N THR A 698 12.76 -30.64 16.54
CA THR A 698 13.95 -29.94 17.05
C THR A 698 14.80 -29.35 15.93
N GLU A 699 14.78 -29.93 14.73
CA GLU A 699 15.55 -29.47 13.57
C GLU A 699 14.89 -28.31 12.82
N ASN A 700 13.58 -28.37 12.55
CA ASN A 700 12.89 -27.33 11.76
C ASN A 700 12.38 -26.16 12.63
N PHE A 701 11.99 -26.41 13.88
CA PHE A 701 11.40 -25.41 14.79
C PHE A 701 12.33 -25.04 15.95
N GLY A 702 13.07 -26.02 16.48
CA GLY A 702 13.86 -25.89 17.71
C GLY A 702 13.24 -26.60 18.92
N SER A 703 11.96 -26.96 18.83
CA SER A 703 11.26 -27.88 19.76
C SER A 703 10.27 -28.75 18.99
N PRO A 704 10.09 -30.02 19.36
CA PRO A 704 9.13 -30.91 18.70
C PRO A 704 7.67 -30.51 18.99
N ALA A 705 6.76 -30.97 18.14
CA ALA A 705 5.32 -30.92 18.40
C ALA A 705 4.97 -31.68 19.70
N VAL A 706 4.06 -31.11 20.51
CA VAL A 706 3.73 -31.65 21.84
C VAL A 706 2.41 -32.44 21.86
N ALA A 707 1.61 -32.38 20.80
CA ALA A 707 0.31 -33.04 20.69
C ALA A 707 0.01 -33.47 19.25
N ASP A 708 -0.80 -34.52 19.10
CA ASP A 708 -1.30 -35.04 17.82
C ASP A 708 -2.22 -34.01 17.14
N LEU A 709 -2.28 -34.02 15.80
CA LEU A 709 -3.11 -33.12 15.02
C LEU A 709 -4.45 -33.77 14.67
N HIS A 710 -5.55 -33.30 15.27
CA HIS A 710 -6.88 -33.82 15.00
C HIS A 710 -7.56 -33.11 13.82
N VAL A 711 -7.94 -33.85 12.78
CA VAL A 711 -8.75 -33.34 11.69
C VAL A 711 -10.18 -33.06 12.20
N PRO A 712 -10.73 -31.84 12.01
CA PRO A 712 -12.04 -31.48 12.56
C PRO A 712 -13.19 -32.14 11.79
N THR A 713 -14.32 -32.32 12.49
CA THR A 713 -15.50 -33.04 11.97
C THR A 713 -16.42 -32.18 11.11
N THR A 714 -16.49 -30.87 11.39
CA THR A 714 -17.42 -29.91 10.80
C THR A 714 -17.03 -29.44 9.40
N ASN A 715 -15.72 -29.43 9.08
CA ASN A 715 -15.18 -28.93 7.81
C ASN A 715 -14.14 -29.92 7.26
N PRO A 716 -14.37 -30.56 6.09
CA PRO A 716 -13.34 -31.34 5.40
C PRO A 716 -12.07 -30.52 5.17
N LYS A 717 -10.90 -31.09 5.46
CA LYS A 717 -9.61 -30.46 5.21
C LYS A 717 -9.03 -30.94 3.87
N ILE A 718 -8.39 -30.02 3.16
CA ILE A 718 -7.61 -30.31 1.95
C ILE A 718 -6.26 -29.65 2.15
N ILE A 719 -5.19 -30.42 2.05
CA ILE A 719 -3.80 -29.97 2.25
C ILE A 719 -2.96 -30.23 1.00
N GLY A 720 -1.81 -29.57 0.91
CA GLY A 720 -0.77 -29.85 -0.08
C GLY A 720 -0.05 -31.15 0.28
N ASN A 721 1.20 -31.03 0.69
CA ASN A 721 1.98 -32.13 1.27
C ASN A 721 1.65 -32.33 2.77
N LEU A 722 1.89 -33.53 3.26
CA LEU A 722 2.01 -33.83 4.68
C LEU A 722 3.46 -34.20 4.97
N ILE A 723 4.11 -33.46 5.87
CA ILE A 723 5.51 -33.70 6.25
C ILE A 723 5.54 -33.98 7.75
N ASN A 724 5.71 -35.25 8.15
CA ASN A 724 5.71 -35.63 9.56
C ASN A 724 6.95 -36.45 9.93
N ASN A 725 7.96 -35.73 10.41
CA ASN A 725 9.18 -36.30 10.99
C ASN A 725 9.17 -36.17 12.53
N SER A 726 7.98 -36.12 13.14
CA SER A 726 7.78 -36.02 14.60
C SER A 726 7.29 -37.35 15.19
N ASP A 727 7.23 -37.41 16.52
CA ASP A 727 6.65 -38.53 17.28
C ASP A 727 5.14 -38.33 17.60
N LYS A 728 4.45 -37.52 16.80
CA LYS A 728 3.02 -37.19 16.94
C LYS A 728 2.25 -37.61 15.70
N ASP A 729 1.00 -38.01 15.89
CA ASP A 729 0.17 -38.54 14.82
C ASP A 729 -0.69 -37.45 14.15
N LEU A 730 -0.99 -37.66 12.87
CA LEU A 730 -2.08 -37.00 12.18
C LEU A 730 -3.35 -37.85 12.31
N VAL A 731 -4.31 -37.38 13.10
CA VAL A 731 -5.49 -38.15 13.48
C VAL A 731 -6.70 -37.71 12.66
N VAL A 732 -7.08 -38.53 11.68
CA VAL A 732 -8.35 -38.41 10.96
C VAL A 732 -9.46 -38.95 11.87
N THR A 733 -10.07 -38.05 12.65
CA THR A 733 -11.12 -38.38 13.63
C THR A 733 -12.38 -38.95 12.96
N THR A 734 -13.22 -39.65 13.73
CA THR A 734 -14.51 -40.15 13.24
C THR A 734 -15.37 -39.00 12.68
N SER A 735 -16.12 -39.25 11.61
CA SER A 735 -16.89 -38.24 10.85
C SER A 735 -16.07 -37.15 10.15
N SER A 736 -14.75 -37.04 10.35
CA SER A 736 -13.89 -36.09 9.64
C SER A 736 -13.52 -36.57 8.22
N GLN A 737 -12.99 -35.65 7.42
CA GLN A 737 -12.42 -35.96 6.11
C GLN A 737 -11.15 -35.13 5.88
N LEU A 738 -10.08 -35.80 5.44
CA LEU A 738 -8.86 -35.19 4.94
C LEU A 738 -8.61 -35.62 3.50
N THR A 739 -8.23 -34.66 2.65
CA THR A 739 -7.71 -34.90 1.29
C THR A 739 -6.29 -34.35 1.19
N ILE A 740 -5.35 -35.18 0.74
CA ILE A 740 -3.95 -34.81 0.53
C ILE A 740 -3.71 -34.67 -0.98
N ASN A 741 -3.39 -33.46 -1.43
CA ASN A 741 -3.18 -33.18 -2.85
C ASN A 741 -1.75 -33.51 -3.31
N GLY A 742 -0.77 -33.34 -2.42
CA GLY A 742 0.65 -33.57 -2.67
C GLY A 742 1.11 -34.97 -2.26
N VAL A 743 2.24 -35.02 -1.58
CA VAL A 743 2.86 -36.26 -1.07
C VAL A 743 2.85 -36.31 0.46
N VAL A 744 2.91 -37.52 1.01
CA VAL A 744 3.23 -37.75 2.43
C VAL A 744 4.72 -38.08 2.55
N GLU A 745 5.44 -37.23 3.26
CA GLU A 745 6.83 -37.41 3.66
C GLU A 745 6.86 -37.75 5.16
N ASP A 746 6.99 -39.04 5.46
CA ASP A 746 7.07 -39.56 6.83
C ASP A 746 8.30 -40.46 6.94
N ASN A 747 9.35 -39.96 7.60
CA ASN A 747 10.60 -40.70 7.81
C ASN A 747 10.62 -41.47 9.14
N ASN A 748 9.48 -41.64 9.82
CA ASN A 748 9.45 -42.45 11.04
C ASN A 748 9.72 -43.94 10.73
N PRO A 749 10.48 -44.65 11.58
CA PRO A 749 10.76 -46.08 11.41
C PRO A 749 9.56 -46.97 11.77
N ASN A 750 8.50 -46.39 12.37
CA ASN A 750 7.21 -47.01 12.55
C ASN A 750 6.44 -47.05 11.22
N VAL A 751 5.41 -47.89 11.14
CA VAL A 751 4.61 -48.10 9.92
C VAL A 751 3.65 -46.91 9.59
N GLY A 752 4.12 -45.68 9.73
CA GLY A 752 3.41 -44.41 9.50
C GLY A 752 2.83 -43.74 10.75
N THR A 753 2.68 -42.42 10.66
CA THR A 753 2.13 -41.48 11.67
C THR A 753 0.70 -41.01 11.36
N ILE A 754 0.02 -41.65 10.40
CA ILE A 754 -1.37 -41.36 10.08
C ILE A 754 -2.26 -42.32 10.88
N VAL A 755 -3.22 -41.78 11.63
CA VAL A 755 -4.21 -42.56 12.39
C VAL A 755 -5.62 -42.24 11.90
N VAL A 756 -6.34 -43.24 11.39
CA VAL A 756 -7.75 -43.09 11.00
C VAL A 756 -8.63 -43.74 12.06
N LYS A 757 -9.44 -42.92 12.75
CA LYS A 757 -10.28 -43.34 13.87
C LYS A 757 -11.60 -43.96 13.43
N SER A 758 -12.07 -44.93 14.20
CA SER A 758 -13.38 -45.56 14.01
C SER A 758 -14.12 -45.68 15.34
N SER A 759 -15.44 -45.80 15.29
CA SER A 759 -16.25 -45.94 16.50
C SER A 759 -17.55 -46.70 16.22
N LYS A 760 -18.28 -46.98 17.31
CA LYS A 760 -19.64 -47.49 17.24
C LYS A 760 -20.62 -46.48 16.63
N ASP A 761 -20.63 -45.26 17.15
CA ASP A 761 -21.73 -44.31 16.97
C ASP A 761 -21.45 -43.22 15.92
N ASN A 762 -20.19 -43.08 15.46
CA ASN A 762 -19.77 -42.18 14.38
C ASN A 762 -19.07 -42.93 13.24
N PRO A 763 -19.27 -42.57 11.96
CA PRO A 763 -18.58 -43.16 10.82
C PRO A 763 -17.05 -43.05 10.94
N THR A 764 -16.34 -44.05 10.40
CA THR A 764 -14.87 -44.03 10.29
C THR A 764 -14.37 -42.78 9.56
N GLY A 765 -13.27 -42.19 10.04
CA GLY A 765 -12.63 -41.05 9.39
C GLY A 765 -12.30 -41.33 7.93
N THR A 766 -12.42 -40.33 7.04
CA THR A 766 -12.14 -40.49 5.60
C THR A 766 -10.80 -39.85 5.24
N LEU A 767 -9.88 -40.62 4.64
CA LEU A 767 -8.61 -40.10 4.11
C LEU A 767 -8.48 -40.39 2.62
N LEU A 768 -8.35 -39.35 1.79
CA LEU A 768 -8.21 -39.47 0.34
C LEU A 768 -6.91 -38.83 -0.15
N PHE A 769 -6.34 -39.39 -1.21
CA PHE A 769 -5.21 -38.82 -1.95
C PHE A 769 -5.68 -38.36 -3.32
N ALA A 770 -5.44 -37.09 -3.70
CA ALA A 770 -5.76 -36.63 -5.06
C ALA A 770 -4.78 -37.20 -6.10
N ASN A 771 -3.54 -37.46 -5.67
CA ASN A 771 -2.48 -38.09 -6.46
C ASN A 771 -2.05 -39.44 -5.83
N PRO A 772 -2.90 -40.49 -5.90
CA PRO A 772 -2.61 -41.80 -5.29
C PRO A 772 -1.29 -42.41 -5.76
N GLY A 773 -0.93 -42.19 -7.02
CA GLY A 773 0.32 -42.72 -7.61
C GLY A 773 1.60 -42.29 -6.89
N ASN A 774 1.63 -41.10 -6.28
CA ASN A 774 2.80 -40.61 -5.55
C ASN A 774 2.83 -41.07 -4.07
N ASN A 775 1.76 -41.73 -3.60
CA ASN A 775 1.54 -42.03 -2.19
C ASN A 775 1.44 -43.55 -1.90
N GLN A 776 1.83 -44.41 -2.84
CA GLN A 776 1.64 -45.88 -2.76
C GLN A 776 2.27 -46.59 -1.55
N ASN A 777 3.25 -45.96 -0.89
CA ASN A 777 3.98 -46.52 0.25
C ASN A 777 3.59 -45.92 1.60
N VAL A 778 2.53 -45.11 1.67
CA VAL A 778 2.12 -44.45 2.92
C VAL A 778 1.68 -45.47 3.96
N GLY A 779 2.41 -45.50 5.07
CA GLY A 779 2.02 -46.24 6.26
C GLY A 779 0.92 -45.53 7.05
N GLY A 780 0.12 -46.29 7.78
CA GLY A 780 -0.78 -45.75 8.80
C GLY A 780 -1.33 -46.82 9.74
N THR A 781 -2.08 -46.34 10.72
CA THR A 781 -2.91 -47.17 11.60
C THR A 781 -4.38 -46.81 11.35
N VAL A 782 -5.21 -47.80 11.02
CA VAL A 782 -6.64 -47.61 10.80
C VAL A 782 -7.41 -48.48 11.77
N GLU A 783 -8.30 -47.85 12.54
CA GLU A 783 -9.13 -48.53 13.52
C GLU A 783 -10.35 -49.19 12.87
N PHE A 784 -10.67 -50.40 13.30
CA PHE A 784 -11.85 -51.17 12.91
C PHE A 784 -12.72 -51.44 14.14
N TYR A 785 -14.03 -51.25 14.01
CA TYR A 785 -14.98 -51.52 15.08
C TYR A 785 -15.81 -52.77 14.76
N ASN A 786 -15.76 -53.76 15.67
CA ASN A 786 -16.54 -54.99 15.57
C ASN A 786 -17.88 -54.87 16.30
N GLN A 787 -18.95 -55.19 15.59
CA GLN A 787 -20.33 -55.30 16.05
C GLN A 787 -20.77 -56.75 16.31
N GLY A 788 -19.99 -57.76 15.90
CA GLY A 788 -20.29 -59.18 16.05
C GLY A 788 -19.92 -59.74 17.42
N TYR A 789 -20.92 -60.23 18.16
CA TYR A 789 -20.83 -60.80 19.52
C TYR A 789 -21.81 -61.95 19.74
N ASP A 790 -21.67 -62.71 20.84
CA ASP A 790 -22.60 -63.78 21.23
C ASP A 790 -23.76 -63.23 22.05
N CYS A 791 -24.76 -62.69 21.36
CA CYS A 791 -25.88 -61.99 21.99
C CYS A 791 -26.75 -62.91 22.86
N ALA A 792 -26.77 -62.64 24.17
CA ALA A 792 -27.47 -63.43 25.18
C ALA A 792 -28.94 -63.75 24.82
N ASP A 793 -29.69 -62.76 24.31
CA ASP A 793 -31.14 -62.84 24.09
C ASP A 793 -31.56 -62.99 22.62
N CYS A 794 -30.62 -63.14 21.67
CA CYS A 794 -30.90 -63.10 20.23
C CYS A 794 -31.41 -64.43 19.62
N GLY A 795 -31.78 -65.42 20.43
CA GLY A 795 -32.39 -66.69 19.99
C GLY A 795 -31.53 -67.94 20.21
N MET A 796 -31.81 -69.00 19.44
CA MET A 796 -31.11 -70.28 19.50
C MET A 796 -29.69 -70.18 18.93
N TYR A 797 -29.53 -69.41 17.84
CA TYR A 797 -28.22 -69.06 17.28
C TYR A 797 -27.85 -67.65 17.73
N ARG A 798 -27.11 -67.55 18.84
CA ARG A 798 -26.77 -66.30 19.53
C ARG A 798 -25.58 -65.52 18.94
N ARG A 799 -24.64 -66.20 18.28
CA ARG A 799 -23.47 -65.57 17.65
C ARG A 799 -23.86 -64.72 16.45
N SER A 800 -23.48 -63.44 16.48
CA SER A 800 -23.64 -62.50 15.38
C SER A 800 -22.34 -62.32 14.60
N TRP A 801 -22.45 -62.32 13.27
CA TRP A 801 -21.31 -62.20 12.36
C TRP A 801 -21.33 -60.85 11.66
N GLN A 802 -20.20 -60.15 11.66
CA GLN A 802 -19.94 -58.97 10.82
C GLN A 802 -19.03 -59.35 9.66
N TYR A 803 -19.34 -58.83 8.47
CA TYR A 803 -18.50 -59.02 7.27
C TYR A 803 -17.63 -57.79 7.07
N PHE A 804 -16.31 -57.99 7.01
CA PHE A 804 -15.33 -56.91 7.02
C PHE A 804 -14.14 -57.18 6.09
N SER A 805 -13.30 -56.16 5.92
CA SER A 805 -12.00 -56.24 5.26
C SER A 805 -10.96 -55.42 6.03
N ILE A 806 -9.68 -55.70 5.76
CA ILE A 806 -8.59 -54.92 6.35
C ILE A 806 -8.34 -53.64 5.55
N PRO A 807 -8.03 -52.51 6.18
CA PRO A 807 -7.79 -51.21 5.54
C PRO A 807 -6.34 -50.99 5.03
N VAL A 808 -5.50 -52.03 5.11
CA VAL A 808 -4.07 -52.00 4.77
C VAL A 808 -3.74 -53.14 3.80
N ASN A 809 -2.60 -53.06 3.10
CA ASN A 809 -2.19 -54.03 2.08
C ASN A 809 -2.24 -55.48 2.58
N GLU A 810 -1.63 -55.73 3.74
CA GLU A 810 -1.75 -56.98 4.50
C GLU A 810 -1.55 -56.72 5.99
N SER A 811 -2.09 -57.59 6.85
CA SER A 811 -1.89 -57.53 8.30
C SER A 811 -2.19 -58.88 8.96
N ASP A 812 -1.54 -59.15 10.09
CA ASP A 812 -2.06 -60.13 11.04
C ASP A 812 -3.34 -59.56 11.68
N PHE A 813 -4.26 -60.41 12.13
CA PHE A 813 -5.41 -59.91 12.89
C PHE A 813 -4.94 -59.49 14.29
N PRO A 814 -5.24 -58.27 14.76
CA PRO A 814 -4.78 -57.77 16.05
C PRO A 814 -5.65 -58.33 17.19
N TYR A 815 -5.49 -59.61 17.48
CA TYR A 815 -6.03 -60.26 18.68
C TYR A 815 -5.58 -59.50 19.94
N GLU A 816 -6.31 -59.66 21.06
CA GLU A 816 -6.08 -58.99 22.35
C GLU A 816 -6.39 -57.48 22.41
N HIS A 817 -6.62 -56.79 21.29
CA HIS A 817 -7.01 -55.36 21.29
C HIS A 817 -8.41 -55.10 21.91
N VAL A 818 -9.27 -56.12 21.90
CA VAL A 818 -10.65 -56.08 22.41
C VAL A 818 -10.86 -57.31 23.30
N ALA A 819 -11.70 -57.18 24.32
CA ALA A 819 -11.98 -58.28 25.24
C ALA A 819 -12.81 -59.41 24.58
N GLY A 820 -12.51 -60.65 24.96
CA GLY A 820 -13.18 -61.87 24.46
C GLY A 820 -12.26 -62.71 23.56
N ASN A 821 -12.83 -63.70 22.90
CA ASN A 821 -12.15 -64.52 21.89
C ASN A 821 -12.79 -64.28 20.51
N GLU A 822 -12.02 -63.73 19.57
CA GLU A 822 -12.45 -63.59 18.18
C GLU A 822 -12.41 -64.91 17.43
N THR A 823 -13.38 -65.11 16.54
CA THR A 823 -13.31 -66.09 15.45
C THR A 823 -13.34 -65.35 14.12
N VAL A 824 -12.25 -65.41 13.36
CA VAL A 824 -12.09 -64.73 12.07
C VAL A 824 -12.00 -65.77 10.95
N ASN A 825 -12.88 -65.67 9.96
CA ASN A 825 -12.93 -66.55 8.80
C ASN A 825 -12.82 -65.77 7.49
N GLN A 826 -12.28 -66.41 6.46
CA GLN A 826 -12.11 -65.92 5.10
C GLN A 826 -13.04 -66.67 4.14
N TRP A 827 -13.58 -65.98 3.14
CA TRP A 827 -14.38 -66.59 2.09
C TRP A 827 -13.49 -67.20 0.99
N VAL A 828 -13.74 -68.45 0.62
CA VAL A 828 -12.95 -69.18 -0.40
C VAL A 828 -13.87 -69.75 -1.49
N GLU A 829 -13.98 -69.06 -2.63
CA GLU A 829 -14.86 -69.47 -3.75
C GLU A 829 -14.53 -70.88 -4.29
N PRO A 830 -13.26 -71.31 -4.44
CA PRO A 830 -12.95 -72.67 -4.91
C PRO A 830 -13.22 -73.79 -3.91
N PHE A 831 -13.58 -73.49 -2.65
CA PHE A 831 -13.83 -74.53 -1.64
C PHE A 831 -15.24 -75.12 -1.79
N ASN A 832 -15.37 -76.45 -1.77
CA ASN A 832 -16.66 -77.14 -1.82
C ASN A 832 -17.13 -77.53 -0.41
N GLY A 833 -18.33 -77.09 -0.02
CA GLY A 833 -18.87 -77.24 1.34
C GLY A 833 -18.95 -75.89 2.05
N ASP A 834 -18.53 -75.81 3.32
CA ASP A 834 -18.47 -74.52 4.01
C ASP A 834 -17.30 -73.69 3.49
N LYS A 835 -17.63 -72.64 2.72
CA LYS A 835 -16.67 -71.70 2.13
C LYS A 835 -16.00 -70.78 3.14
N TRP A 836 -16.51 -70.72 4.37
CA TRP A 836 -15.83 -70.04 5.47
C TRP A 836 -14.70 -70.91 5.99
N ARG A 837 -13.47 -70.47 5.72
CA ARG A 837 -12.25 -71.12 6.21
C ARG A 837 -11.63 -70.24 7.30
N PRO A 838 -10.95 -70.79 8.32
CA PRO A 838 -10.19 -69.98 9.27
C PRO A 838 -9.21 -69.06 8.51
N ALA A 839 -9.16 -67.79 8.91
CA ALA A 839 -8.28 -66.81 8.27
C ALA A 839 -6.94 -66.70 9.01
N PRO A 840 -5.81 -66.55 8.29
CA PRO A 840 -5.66 -66.56 6.82
C PRO A 840 -5.73 -67.98 6.24
N TYR A 841 -6.20 -68.09 4.99
CA TYR A 841 -6.28 -69.36 4.27
C TYR A 841 -5.24 -69.45 3.15
N ALA A 842 -4.49 -70.56 3.11
CA ALA A 842 -3.41 -70.79 2.15
C ALA A 842 -3.86 -70.56 0.68
N PRO A 843 -3.07 -69.86 -0.16
CA PRO A 843 -1.66 -69.49 0.06
C PRO A 843 -1.42 -68.25 0.93
N ASP A 844 -2.46 -67.56 1.40
CA ASP A 844 -2.29 -66.38 2.25
C ASP A 844 -1.68 -66.76 3.60
N THR A 845 -0.66 -66.01 4.03
CA THR A 845 -0.03 -66.13 5.36
C THR A 845 -0.49 -65.05 6.33
N LYS A 846 -1.21 -64.03 5.84
CA LYS A 846 -1.78 -62.88 6.56
C LYS A 846 -3.13 -62.52 5.96
N LEU A 847 -3.92 -61.69 6.64
CA LEU A 847 -5.08 -61.06 6.01
C LEU A 847 -4.57 -60.16 4.87
N GLN A 848 -5.26 -60.16 3.74
CA GLN A 848 -4.90 -59.48 2.49
C GLN A 848 -5.99 -58.47 2.12
N LYS A 849 -5.58 -57.34 1.53
CA LYS A 849 -6.50 -56.32 1.02
C LYS A 849 -7.51 -56.87 0.01
N PHE A 850 -8.67 -56.23 -0.04
CA PHE A 850 -9.84 -56.49 -0.89
C PHE A 850 -10.44 -57.90 -0.79
N LYS A 851 -9.92 -58.78 0.07
CA LYS A 851 -10.59 -60.04 0.41
C LYS A 851 -11.67 -59.80 1.47
N GLY A 852 -12.74 -60.59 1.35
CA GLY A 852 -13.83 -60.58 2.32
C GLY A 852 -13.63 -61.56 3.47
N TYR A 853 -13.76 -61.05 4.68
CA TYR A 853 -13.70 -61.80 5.93
C TYR A 853 -15.02 -61.70 6.70
N GLN A 854 -15.22 -62.59 7.67
CA GLN A 854 -16.23 -62.45 8.72
C GLN A 854 -15.61 -62.58 10.10
N ILE A 855 -16.19 -61.89 11.08
CA ILE A 855 -15.79 -61.91 12.49
C ILE A 855 -17.00 -62.07 13.42
N THR A 856 -16.81 -62.81 14.50
CA THR A 856 -17.63 -62.79 15.72
C THR A 856 -16.68 -62.78 16.91
N ASN A 857 -17.10 -62.19 18.02
CA ASN A 857 -16.48 -62.34 19.34
C ASN A 857 -17.46 -63.13 20.26
N ASP A 858 -16.98 -63.75 21.34
CA ASP A 858 -17.77 -64.56 22.28
C ASP A 858 -18.32 -63.78 23.49
N VAL A 859 -17.97 -62.49 23.65
CA VAL A 859 -18.57 -61.61 24.66
C VAL A 859 -20.10 -61.57 24.55
N GLN A 860 -20.78 -61.50 25.70
CA GLN A 860 -22.25 -61.51 25.78
C GLN A 860 -22.89 -60.11 25.61
N ALA A 861 -22.07 -59.05 25.54
CA ALA A 861 -22.48 -57.67 25.31
C ALA A 861 -21.74 -57.10 24.08
N GLN A 862 -22.32 -56.11 23.41
CA GLN A 862 -21.71 -55.51 22.23
C GLN A 862 -20.33 -54.92 22.56
N PRO A 863 -19.27 -55.19 21.77
CA PRO A 863 -17.92 -54.68 22.06
C PRO A 863 -17.88 -53.15 22.10
N THR A 864 -16.99 -52.60 22.94
CA THR A 864 -16.72 -51.16 23.03
C THR A 864 -15.32 -50.78 22.56
N GLY A 865 -14.40 -51.75 22.46
CA GLY A 865 -13.05 -51.54 21.94
C GLY A 865 -12.98 -51.51 20.41
N VAL A 866 -11.81 -51.11 19.91
CA VAL A 866 -11.48 -51.07 18.48
C VAL A 866 -10.19 -51.83 18.20
N TYR A 867 -10.14 -52.50 17.06
CA TYR A 867 -8.96 -53.19 16.54
C TYR A 867 -8.14 -52.21 15.73
N SER A 868 -6.81 -52.23 15.82
CA SER A 868 -5.96 -51.26 15.11
C SER A 868 -5.10 -51.97 14.08
N PHE A 869 -5.46 -51.85 12.80
CA PHE A 869 -4.67 -52.42 11.70
C PHE A 869 -3.55 -51.45 11.33
N LYS A 870 -2.30 -51.89 11.50
CA LYS A 870 -1.10 -51.10 11.22
C LYS A 870 -0.39 -51.67 9.99
N GLY A 871 -0.16 -50.84 8.97
CA GLY A 871 0.36 -51.28 7.68
C GLY A 871 0.36 -50.19 6.61
N THR A 872 0.81 -50.52 5.40
CA THR A 872 0.70 -49.63 4.24
C THR A 872 -0.76 -49.49 3.81
N LEU A 873 -1.25 -48.25 3.66
CA LEU A 873 -2.63 -47.94 3.28
C LEU A 873 -2.92 -48.36 1.83
N CYS A 874 -4.18 -48.70 1.54
CA CYS A 874 -4.62 -48.97 0.17
C CYS A 874 -4.94 -47.67 -0.57
N VAL A 875 -4.11 -47.28 -1.55
CA VAL A 875 -4.13 -45.93 -2.17
C VAL A 875 -3.91 -45.97 -3.68
N CYS A 876 -4.66 -46.82 -4.38
CA CYS A 876 -4.71 -46.89 -5.84
C CYS A 876 -5.98 -47.62 -6.30
N ASP A 877 -6.30 -47.58 -7.60
CA ASP A 877 -7.34 -48.42 -8.19
C ASP A 877 -7.09 -49.90 -7.89
N ALA A 878 -8.14 -50.61 -7.48
CA ALA A 878 -8.08 -52.04 -7.22
C ALA A 878 -8.40 -52.83 -8.48
N PHE A 879 -7.58 -53.84 -8.80
CA PHE A 879 -7.83 -54.80 -9.87
C PHE A 879 -7.98 -56.18 -9.23
N LEU A 880 -9.22 -56.69 -9.18
CA LEU A 880 -9.62 -57.82 -8.36
C LEU A 880 -9.95 -59.02 -9.23
N ASN A 881 -9.14 -60.08 -9.10
CA ASN A 881 -9.36 -61.32 -9.82
C ASN A 881 -10.45 -62.14 -9.13
N LEU A 882 -11.58 -62.29 -9.81
CA LEU A 882 -12.71 -63.10 -9.38
C LEU A 882 -12.63 -64.49 -10.01
N THR A 883 -13.11 -65.52 -9.31
CA THR A 883 -13.10 -66.91 -9.80
C THR A 883 -14.51 -67.51 -9.86
N ARG A 884 -14.70 -68.45 -10.78
CA ARG A 884 -15.92 -69.25 -10.93
C ARG A 884 -15.54 -70.72 -11.09
N THR A 885 -15.40 -71.40 -9.97
CA THR A 885 -14.95 -72.79 -9.92
C THR A 885 -16.11 -73.74 -10.25
N SER A 886 -15.93 -74.68 -11.18
CA SER A 886 -16.97 -75.67 -11.52
C SER A 886 -17.08 -76.76 -10.45
N GLY A 887 -18.27 -77.32 -10.25
CA GLY A 887 -18.50 -78.45 -9.35
C GLY A 887 -18.53 -78.13 -7.84
N VAL A 888 -18.46 -76.85 -7.45
CA VAL A 888 -18.60 -76.40 -6.06
C VAL A 888 -19.97 -75.78 -5.79
N ASN A 889 -20.45 -75.86 -4.56
CA ASN A 889 -21.62 -75.08 -4.12
C ASN A 889 -21.34 -73.57 -4.28
N TYR A 890 -22.37 -72.76 -4.57
CA TYR A 890 -22.25 -71.31 -4.79
C TYR A 890 -21.13 -70.89 -5.78
N SER A 891 -20.91 -71.67 -6.85
CA SER A 891 -19.95 -71.35 -7.92
C SER A 891 -20.08 -69.90 -8.43
N GLY A 892 -18.96 -69.21 -8.63
CA GLY A 892 -18.90 -67.83 -9.12
C GLY A 892 -19.20 -66.76 -8.07
N THR A 893 -19.44 -67.16 -6.82
CA THR A 893 -19.79 -66.25 -5.73
C THR A 893 -18.52 -65.75 -5.04
N ASN A 894 -18.18 -64.48 -5.25
CA ASN A 894 -16.95 -63.87 -4.75
C ASN A 894 -17.29 -62.81 -3.68
N LEU A 895 -16.59 -62.84 -2.55
CA LEU A 895 -16.74 -61.85 -1.48
C LEU A 895 -15.53 -60.91 -1.47
N ILE A 896 -15.80 -59.64 -1.70
CA ILE A 896 -14.84 -58.55 -1.84
C ILE A 896 -14.95 -57.64 -0.63
N GLY A 897 -13.81 -57.15 -0.16
CA GLY A 897 -13.72 -56.18 0.92
C GLY A 897 -13.44 -54.77 0.43
N ASN A 898 -14.01 -53.75 1.08
CA ASN A 898 -13.55 -52.39 0.90
C ASN A 898 -12.30 -52.13 1.77
N SER A 899 -11.11 -52.24 1.19
CA SER A 899 -9.85 -51.94 1.90
C SER A 899 -9.45 -50.45 1.91
N TYR A 900 -10.30 -49.56 1.39
CA TYR A 900 -10.08 -48.13 1.48
C TYR A 900 -10.62 -47.56 2.80
N THR A 901 -10.03 -46.45 3.23
CA THR A 901 -10.52 -45.60 4.34
C THR A 901 -11.78 -44.82 3.98
N GLY A 902 -12.08 -44.66 2.69
CA GLY A 902 -13.31 -44.06 2.17
C GLY A 902 -14.33 -45.10 1.70
N ALA A 903 -15.54 -44.65 1.40
CA ALA A 903 -16.61 -45.50 0.90
C ALA A 903 -16.58 -45.64 -0.63
N ILE A 904 -16.83 -46.83 -1.17
CA ILE A 904 -16.88 -47.08 -2.62
C ILE A 904 -18.27 -46.76 -3.16
N ASP A 905 -18.41 -45.77 -4.04
CA ASP A 905 -19.65 -45.54 -4.80
C ASP A 905 -20.01 -46.77 -5.65
N ILE A 906 -21.21 -47.34 -5.48
CA ILE A 906 -21.64 -48.57 -6.20
C ILE A 906 -21.86 -48.30 -7.68
N LYS A 907 -22.31 -47.09 -8.02
CA LYS A 907 -22.72 -46.68 -9.38
C LYS A 907 -21.56 -46.15 -10.21
N GLN A 908 -20.63 -45.42 -9.58
CA GLN A 908 -19.50 -44.78 -10.24
C GLN A 908 -18.15 -45.43 -9.91
N GLY A 909 -17.98 -45.96 -8.69
CA GLY A 909 -16.71 -46.50 -8.21
C GLY A 909 -16.42 -47.93 -8.65
N ILE A 910 -17.41 -48.69 -9.14
CA ILE A 910 -17.23 -50.07 -9.58
C ILE A 910 -17.40 -50.21 -11.10
N VAL A 911 -16.34 -50.72 -11.74
CA VAL A 911 -16.33 -51.11 -13.15
C VAL A 911 -16.53 -52.62 -13.23
N PHE A 912 -17.75 -53.02 -13.54
CA PHE A 912 -18.15 -54.42 -13.70
C PHE A 912 -17.75 -54.96 -15.09
N PRO A 913 -17.00 -56.07 -15.17
CA PRO A 913 -16.72 -56.73 -16.44
C PRO A 913 -17.96 -57.53 -16.92
N PRO A 914 -18.05 -57.89 -18.21
CA PRO A 914 -19.22 -58.54 -18.79
C PRO A 914 -19.62 -59.88 -18.14
N GLU A 915 -18.67 -60.59 -17.51
CA GLU A 915 -18.89 -61.87 -16.85
C GLU A 915 -19.64 -61.76 -15.51
N VAL A 916 -19.78 -60.55 -14.96
CA VAL A 916 -20.25 -60.30 -13.59
C VAL A 916 -21.63 -59.61 -13.60
N GLU A 917 -22.52 -60.05 -12.68
CA GLU A 917 -23.74 -59.33 -12.36
C GLU A 917 -23.40 -57.91 -11.89
N GLN A 918 -23.96 -56.87 -12.53
CA GLN A 918 -23.79 -55.46 -12.13
C GLN A 918 -24.61 -55.12 -10.88
N THR A 919 -24.52 -55.99 -9.87
CA THR A 919 -25.29 -55.99 -8.64
C THR A 919 -24.38 -56.42 -7.50
N VAL A 920 -24.29 -55.59 -6.46
CA VAL A 920 -23.56 -55.93 -5.23
C VAL A 920 -24.51 -56.46 -4.17
N TYR A 921 -24.04 -57.40 -3.36
CA TYR A 921 -24.81 -58.00 -2.28
C TYR A 921 -24.21 -57.57 -0.93
N LEU A 922 -25.01 -56.86 -0.13
CA LEU A 922 -24.56 -56.22 1.11
C LEU A 922 -25.19 -56.90 2.33
N PHE A 923 -24.37 -57.52 3.20
CA PHE A 923 -24.83 -58.27 4.39
C PHE A 923 -24.73 -57.48 5.71
N ASN A 924 -25.85 -57.27 6.42
CA ASN A 924 -25.86 -56.63 7.73
C ASN A 924 -25.23 -57.54 8.79
N THR A 925 -24.53 -56.95 9.78
CA THR A 925 -24.15 -57.67 10.99
C THR A 925 -25.40 -58.27 11.65
N GLY A 926 -25.34 -59.53 12.11
CA GLY A 926 -26.45 -60.13 12.84
C GLY A 926 -26.29 -61.62 13.13
N THR A 927 -27.09 -62.14 14.06
CA THR A 927 -27.11 -63.57 14.38
C THR A 927 -27.86 -64.38 13.34
N ARG A 928 -27.56 -65.68 13.21
CA ARG A 928 -28.30 -66.56 12.29
C ARG A 928 -29.81 -66.58 12.57
N ASP A 929 -30.23 -66.36 13.82
CA ASP A 929 -31.67 -66.25 14.13
C ASP A 929 -32.24 -64.87 13.79
N GLN A 930 -31.46 -63.79 13.85
CA GLN A 930 -31.87 -62.49 13.28
C GLN A 930 -31.99 -62.57 11.76
N TRP A 931 -31.05 -63.25 11.09
CA TRP A 931 -31.12 -63.63 9.67
C TRP A 931 -32.38 -64.42 9.30
N ARG A 932 -33.01 -65.10 10.26
CA ARG A 932 -34.24 -65.87 10.04
C ARG A 932 -35.52 -65.15 10.46
N LYS A 933 -35.48 -64.36 11.54
CA LYS A 933 -36.65 -63.72 12.17
C LYS A 933 -36.82 -62.26 11.77
N LEU A 934 -35.75 -61.48 11.76
CA LEU A 934 -35.78 -60.03 11.54
C LEU A 934 -35.79 -59.62 10.07
N ASN A 935 -35.92 -60.58 9.16
CA ASN A 935 -36.41 -60.29 7.83
C ASN A 935 -37.83 -59.68 7.87
N GLY A 936 -38.56 -59.78 9.02
CA GLY A 936 -39.79 -59.02 9.31
C GLY A 936 -40.01 -58.57 10.75
N SER A 937 -40.05 -57.26 10.97
CA SER A 937 -40.71 -56.64 12.13
C SER A 937 -41.31 -55.30 11.72
N THR A 938 -42.28 -54.81 12.49
CA THR A 938 -43.20 -53.68 12.23
C THR A 938 -42.54 -52.29 12.18
N VAL A 939 -41.32 -52.17 11.67
CA VAL A 939 -40.61 -50.89 11.52
C VAL A 939 -39.81 -50.91 10.23
N SER A 940 -40.13 -49.97 9.34
CA SER A 940 -39.38 -49.68 8.12
C SER A 940 -37.91 -49.41 8.44
N GLY A 941 -36.97 -49.99 7.68
CA GLY A 941 -35.54 -49.69 7.82
C GLY A 941 -34.62 -50.91 7.74
N TYR A 942 -33.33 -50.68 7.95
CA TYR A 942 -32.30 -51.73 7.92
C TYR A 942 -32.34 -52.54 9.22
N ARG A 943 -32.33 -53.89 9.15
CA ARG A 943 -32.25 -54.75 10.34
C ARG A 943 -30.98 -55.59 10.38
N ALA A 944 -30.51 -55.86 11.61
CA ALA A 944 -29.45 -56.82 11.85
C ALA A 944 -29.82 -58.17 11.24
N GLY A 945 -28.90 -58.76 10.47
CA GLY A 945 -29.14 -60.01 9.75
C GLY A 945 -30.06 -59.89 8.51
N GLN A 946 -29.87 -58.91 7.65
CA GLN A 946 -30.51 -58.85 6.32
C GLN A 946 -29.46 -58.68 5.22
N TYR A 947 -29.75 -59.16 4.01
CA TYR A 947 -28.98 -58.84 2.81
C TYR A 947 -29.79 -57.99 1.84
N LEU A 948 -29.10 -57.15 1.09
CA LEU A 948 -29.64 -56.36 0.00
C LEU A 948 -28.86 -56.67 -1.26
N SER A 949 -29.55 -57.08 -2.32
CA SER A 949 -29.04 -56.95 -3.68
C SER A 949 -29.23 -55.49 -4.13
N VAL A 950 -28.14 -54.86 -4.58
CA VAL A 950 -28.12 -53.46 -5.01
C VAL A 950 -27.59 -53.40 -6.44
N PRO A 951 -28.47 -53.35 -7.45
CA PRO A 951 -28.10 -53.16 -8.84
C PRO A 951 -27.46 -51.78 -9.06
N LYS A 952 -26.49 -51.72 -9.98
CA LYS A 952 -25.67 -50.53 -10.25
C LYS A 952 -26.50 -49.29 -10.55
N ASN A 953 -27.59 -49.42 -11.32
CA ASN A 953 -28.36 -48.29 -11.81
C ASN A 953 -29.39 -47.79 -10.78
N THR A 954 -29.90 -48.68 -9.93
CA THR A 954 -30.86 -48.40 -8.85
C THR A 954 -30.20 -48.10 -7.49
N ALA A 955 -28.87 -48.25 -7.37
CA ALA A 955 -28.11 -47.80 -6.21
C ALA A 955 -28.42 -46.34 -5.85
N GLY A 956 -28.76 -46.09 -4.58
CA GLY A 956 -29.21 -44.79 -4.06
C GLY A 956 -30.70 -44.48 -4.20
N GLN A 957 -31.49 -45.28 -4.91
CA GLN A 957 -32.95 -45.09 -5.07
C GLN A 957 -33.74 -45.77 -3.94
N ASP A 958 -34.83 -45.16 -3.47
CA ASP A 958 -35.80 -45.72 -2.49
C ASP A 958 -35.21 -46.53 -1.32
N ASN A 959 -34.24 -45.91 -0.65
CA ASN A 959 -33.48 -46.46 0.48
C ASN A 959 -32.57 -47.66 0.15
N LEU A 960 -32.25 -47.92 -1.12
CA LEU A 960 -31.09 -48.73 -1.49
C LEU A 960 -29.80 -47.94 -1.20
N PRO A 961 -28.75 -48.57 -0.63
CA PRO A 961 -27.44 -47.95 -0.46
C PRO A 961 -26.86 -47.42 -1.78
N ASP A 962 -26.14 -46.30 -1.72
CA ASP A 962 -25.43 -45.72 -2.87
C ASP A 962 -23.93 -46.09 -2.90
N ARG A 963 -23.37 -46.52 -1.77
CA ARG A 963 -21.94 -46.83 -1.60
C ARG A 963 -21.71 -47.92 -0.56
N ILE A 964 -20.49 -48.44 -0.53
CA ILE A 964 -20.01 -49.50 0.36
C ILE A 964 -19.01 -48.88 1.35
N PRO A 965 -19.33 -48.78 2.65
CA PRO A 965 -18.46 -48.09 3.61
C PRO A 965 -17.06 -48.68 3.76
N SER A 966 -16.13 -47.87 4.28
CA SER A 966 -14.77 -48.28 4.66
C SER A 966 -14.78 -49.61 5.43
N MET A 967 -13.88 -50.55 5.11
CA MET A 967 -13.74 -51.87 5.73
C MET A 967 -14.99 -52.79 5.64
N HIS A 968 -16.06 -52.42 4.94
CA HIS A 968 -17.24 -53.29 4.78
C HIS A 968 -17.05 -54.27 3.62
N SER A 969 -17.57 -55.50 3.74
CA SER A 969 -17.49 -56.53 2.70
C SER A 969 -18.82 -56.73 1.95
N PHE A 970 -18.70 -56.97 0.65
CA PHE A 970 -19.79 -57.11 -0.31
C PHE A 970 -19.54 -58.28 -1.26
N LEU A 971 -20.60 -58.91 -1.75
CA LEU A 971 -20.51 -60.07 -2.64
C LEU A 971 -20.92 -59.69 -4.06
N VAL A 972 -20.26 -60.30 -5.03
CA VAL A 972 -20.57 -60.22 -6.46
C VAL A 972 -20.63 -61.62 -7.05
N LYS A 973 -21.36 -61.79 -8.15
CA LYS A 973 -21.63 -63.09 -8.76
C LYS A 973 -21.21 -63.10 -10.22
N MET A 974 -20.33 -64.03 -10.56
CA MET A 974 -19.96 -64.32 -11.94
C MET A 974 -21.01 -65.24 -12.60
N GLN A 975 -21.56 -64.81 -13.73
CA GLN A 975 -22.53 -65.58 -14.50
C GLN A 975 -21.85 -66.64 -15.37
N ASN A 976 -20.72 -66.26 -16.00
CA ASN A 976 -19.98 -67.07 -16.95
C ASN A 976 -18.47 -66.83 -16.79
N GLY A 977 -17.64 -67.39 -17.67
CA GLY A 977 -16.19 -67.40 -17.52
C GLY A 977 -15.67 -68.33 -16.41
N ALA A 978 -14.35 -68.48 -16.33
CA ALA A 978 -13.65 -69.18 -15.24
C ALA A 978 -12.99 -68.20 -14.25
N SER A 979 -12.57 -67.04 -14.75
CA SER A 979 -12.10 -65.89 -13.99
C SER A 979 -12.32 -64.60 -14.79
N CYS A 980 -12.37 -63.46 -14.10
CA CYS A 980 -12.41 -62.12 -14.68
C CYS A 980 -11.77 -61.11 -13.72
N THR A 981 -11.57 -59.85 -14.15
CA THR A 981 -11.04 -58.78 -13.29
C THR A 981 -12.10 -57.70 -13.09
N LEU A 982 -12.51 -57.48 -11.83
CA LEU A 982 -13.32 -56.33 -11.42
C LEU A 982 -12.38 -55.15 -11.09
N GLN A 983 -12.71 -53.93 -11.51
CA GLN A 983 -11.95 -52.74 -11.12
C GLN A 983 -12.77 -51.86 -10.16
N ILE A 984 -12.10 -51.34 -9.13
CA ILE A 984 -12.63 -50.32 -8.22
C ILE A 984 -11.78 -49.05 -8.39
N LEU A 985 -12.46 -47.93 -8.69
CA LEU A 985 -11.83 -46.63 -8.99
C LEU A 985 -11.59 -45.83 -7.71
N TYR A 986 -10.34 -45.47 -7.45
CA TYR A 986 -9.95 -44.72 -6.24
C TYR A 986 -10.46 -43.28 -6.26
N ASP A 987 -10.49 -42.65 -7.44
CA ASP A 987 -10.92 -41.25 -7.61
C ASP A 987 -12.46 -41.05 -7.48
N LYS A 988 -13.21 -42.14 -7.30
CA LYS A 988 -14.66 -42.17 -7.05
C LYS A 988 -15.02 -42.52 -5.60
N LEU A 989 -14.04 -42.59 -4.70
CA LEU A 989 -14.30 -42.82 -3.29
C LEU A 989 -14.99 -41.62 -2.65
N LEU A 990 -15.95 -41.90 -1.77
CA LEU A 990 -16.79 -40.94 -1.09
C LEU A 990 -16.45 -40.85 0.41
N LYS A 991 -16.84 -39.74 1.03
CA LYS A 991 -16.83 -39.61 2.50
C LYS A 991 -17.72 -40.69 3.13
N ASN A 992 -17.25 -41.31 4.21
CA ASN A 992 -18.07 -42.17 5.05
C ASN A 992 -19.15 -41.32 5.74
N THR A 993 -20.41 -41.76 5.69
CA THR A 993 -21.56 -41.07 6.29
C THR A 993 -22.46 -42.04 7.03
N THR A 994 -23.26 -41.51 7.96
CA THR A 994 -24.34 -42.26 8.61
C THR A 994 -25.51 -42.53 7.64
N VAL A 995 -26.48 -43.28 8.14
CA VAL A 995 -27.70 -43.75 7.44
C VAL A 995 -28.90 -43.47 8.31
N ASN A 996 -30.04 -43.15 7.72
CA ASN A 996 -31.30 -43.29 8.44
C ASN A 996 -31.69 -44.77 8.52
N ASN A 997 -31.87 -45.27 9.74
CA ASN A 997 -32.24 -46.66 10.03
C ASN A 997 -33.76 -46.90 9.90
N GLY A 998 -34.47 -46.03 9.19
CA GLY A 998 -35.93 -46.03 8.97
C GLY A 998 -36.83 -45.86 10.21
N ASN A 999 -36.31 -46.06 11.41
CA ASN A 999 -36.98 -45.85 12.72
C ASN A 999 -36.63 -44.50 13.38
N GLY A 1000 -35.97 -43.58 12.65
CA GLY A 1000 -35.46 -42.31 13.18
C GLY A 1000 -34.09 -42.36 13.86
N THR A 1001 -33.53 -43.54 14.17
CA THR A 1001 -32.12 -43.64 14.61
C THR A 1001 -31.19 -43.61 13.41
N GLN A 1002 -29.94 -43.19 13.60
CA GLN A 1002 -28.91 -43.35 12.58
C GLN A 1002 -28.04 -44.59 12.85
N ILE A 1003 -27.66 -45.31 11.79
CA ILE A 1003 -26.61 -46.33 11.85
C ILE A 1003 -25.36 -45.81 11.13
N THR A 1004 -24.21 -46.39 11.44
CA THR A 1004 -22.87 -45.91 11.04
C THR A 1004 -22.28 -46.63 9.81
N TRP A 1005 -22.89 -47.73 9.37
CA TRP A 1005 -22.24 -48.72 8.50
C TRP A 1005 -22.95 -49.00 7.16
N ARG A 1006 -23.93 -48.19 6.70
CA ARG A 1006 -24.69 -48.41 5.42
C ARG A 1006 -25.28 -47.16 4.73
N SER A 1007 -24.48 -46.11 4.55
CA SER A 1007 -24.87 -44.78 4.03
C SER A 1007 -26.08 -44.73 3.07
N GLY A 1008 -26.96 -43.73 3.29
CA GLY A 1008 -28.18 -43.56 2.52
C GLY A 1008 -28.33 -42.16 1.91
N ASN A 1009 -28.76 -42.16 0.65
CA ASN A 1009 -29.30 -41.04 -0.14
C ASN A 1009 -28.33 -39.88 -0.49
N SER A 1010 -27.48 -40.08 -1.50
CA SER A 1010 -27.07 -39.00 -2.41
C SER A 1010 -28.20 -38.72 -3.40
N GLY A 1011 -28.89 -37.60 -3.24
CA GLY A 1011 -30.08 -37.29 -4.04
C GLY A 1011 -29.84 -37.29 -5.55
N SER A 1012 -30.51 -38.20 -6.26
CA SER A 1012 -30.67 -38.17 -7.71
C SER A 1012 -32.05 -38.70 -8.08
N ALA A 1013 -32.66 -38.10 -9.11
CA ALA A 1013 -34.10 -38.13 -9.41
C ALA A 1013 -34.81 -39.47 -9.10
N ASN A 1014 -35.83 -39.41 -8.22
CA ASN A 1014 -36.65 -40.56 -7.84
C ASN A 1014 -37.30 -41.17 -9.09
N MET A 1015 -36.87 -42.38 -9.45
CA MET A 1015 -37.56 -43.18 -10.45
C MET A 1015 -38.97 -43.55 -9.95
N PRO A 1016 -39.94 -43.80 -10.86
CA PRO A 1016 -41.20 -44.42 -10.46
C PRO A 1016 -40.92 -45.79 -9.86
N SER A 1017 -41.32 -45.96 -8.60
CA SER A 1017 -41.03 -47.14 -7.79
C SER A 1017 -42.18 -47.57 -6.89
N LEU A 1018 -42.19 -48.86 -6.59
CA LEU A 1018 -43.06 -49.55 -5.65
C LEU A 1018 -42.20 -50.45 -4.77
N VAL A 1019 -42.26 -50.27 -3.45
CA VAL A 1019 -41.69 -51.18 -2.46
C VAL A 1019 -42.83 -52.01 -1.85
N MET A 1020 -42.64 -53.32 -1.77
CA MET A 1020 -43.56 -54.28 -1.16
C MET A 1020 -42.86 -55.00 0.00
N ASP A 1021 -43.47 -54.96 1.18
CA ASP A 1021 -43.06 -55.72 2.37
C ASP A 1021 -44.08 -56.83 2.66
N VAL A 1022 -43.66 -58.01 3.13
CA VAL A 1022 -44.58 -59.15 3.44
C VAL A 1022 -44.51 -59.67 4.88
N LEU A 1023 -45.23 -59.05 5.80
CA LEU A 1023 -45.21 -59.39 7.23
C LEU A 1023 -45.92 -60.71 7.55
N GLY A 1024 -45.21 -61.65 8.20
CA GLY A 1024 -45.77 -62.88 8.79
C GLY A 1024 -45.23 -63.12 10.21
N ASN A 1025 -45.85 -64.03 10.96
CA ASN A 1025 -45.62 -64.22 12.40
C ASN A 1025 -44.16 -64.43 12.84
N GLU A 1026 -43.32 -65.02 11.99
CA GLU A 1026 -41.89 -65.30 12.27
C GLU A 1026 -40.94 -64.84 11.14
N SER A 1027 -41.46 -64.14 10.12
CA SER A 1027 -40.69 -63.77 8.93
C SER A 1027 -41.35 -62.63 8.17
N ALA A 1028 -40.57 -61.75 7.55
CA ALA A 1028 -41.03 -61.01 6.37
C ALA A 1028 -39.95 -61.00 5.31
N ASP A 1029 -40.18 -60.23 4.26
CA ASP A 1029 -39.25 -60.01 3.17
C ASP A 1029 -39.63 -58.71 2.44
N ARG A 1030 -38.70 -58.18 1.64
CA ARG A 1030 -38.91 -56.96 0.85
C ARG A 1030 -38.58 -57.19 -0.61
N LEU A 1031 -39.38 -56.56 -1.46
CA LEU A 1031 -39.21 -56.45 -2.90
C LEU A 1031 -39.23 -54.95 -3.29
N TRP A 1032 -38.27 -54.54 -4.11
CA TRP A 1032 -38.27 -53.24 -4.79
C TRP A 1032 -38.59 -53.45 -6.27
N ILE A 1033 -39.48 -52.62 -6.81
CA ILE A 1033 -39.82 -52.58 -8.23
C ILE A 1033 -39.61 -51.14 -8.71
N PHE A 1034 -38.81 -50.97 -9.75
CA PHE A 1034 -38.56 -49.70 -10.44
C PHE A 1034 -39.06 -49.81 -11.87
N THR A 1035 -39.59 -48.73 -12.45
CA THR A 1035 -40.03 -48.75 -13.85
C THR A 1035 -39.32 -47.74 -14.73
N ASP A 1036 -38.81 -48.19 -15.86
CA ASP A 1036 -38.29 -47.37 -16.95
C ASP A 1036 -38.61 -48.05 -18.30
N GLY A 1037 -39.18 -47.30 -19.24
CA GLY A 1037 -39.70 -47.84 -20.50
C GLY A 1037 -38.65 -48.45 -21.46
N GLY A 1038 -37.35 -48.37 -21.13
CA GLY A 1038 -36.27 -49.05 -21.84
C GLY A 1038 -35.95 -50.47 -21.33
N LEU A 1039 -36.61 -50.95 -20.28
CA LEU A 1039 -36.34 -52.24 -19.62
C LEU A 1039 -37.24 -53.39 -20.14
N SER A 1040 -37.00 -54.60 -19.66
CA SER A 1040 -37.77 -55.80 -20.00
C SER A 1040 -38.44 -56.44 -18.77
N PHE A 1041 -39.25 -57.49 -18.98
CA PHE A 1041 -39.71 -58.39 -17.90
C PHE A 1041 -38.76 -59.60 -17.72
N GLY A 1042 -37.59 -59.56 -18.35
CA GLY A 1042 -36.51 -60.55 -18.22
C GLY A 1042 -35.47 -60.13 -17.17
N PHE A 1043 -34.24 -60.63 -17.30
CA PHE A 1043 -33.11 -60.16 -16.48
C PHE A 1043 -32.32 -59.05 -17.19
N ASP A 1044 -32.44 -57.82 -16.70
CA ASP A 1044 -31.71 -56.63 -17.14
C ASP A 1044 -30.51 -56.35 -16.22
N ASN A 1045 -29.31 -56.69 -16.71
CA ASN A 1045 -28.07 -56.59 -15.94
C ASN A 1045 -27.78 -55.13 -15.54
N GLY A 1046 -27.67 -54.88 -14.24
CA GLY A 1046 -27.47 -53.53 -13.66
C GLY A 1046 -28.74 -52.83 -13.21
N TRP A 1047 -29.91 -53.36 -13.58
CA TRP A 1047 -31.21 -52.95 -13.09
C TRP A 1047 -31.81 -53.98 -12.12
N ASP A 1048 -31.57 -55.26 -12.36
CA ASP A 1048 -32.09 -56.36 -11.55
C ASP A 1048 -31.13 -56.93 -10.50
N GLY A 1049 -31.69 -57.18 -9.32
CA GLY A 1049 -31.05 -57.84 -8.20
C GLY A 1049 -31.64 -59.23 -7.98
N ARG A 1050 -30.95 -60.27 -8.46
CA ARG A 1050 -31.34 -61.67 -8.21
C ARG A 1050 -31.40 -61.95 -6.70
N LYS A 1051 -32.48 -62.58 -6.25
CA LYS A 1051 -32.69 -62.95 -4.85
C LYS A 1051 -31.82 -64.15 -4.48
N LEU A 1052 -31.19 -64.10 -3.30
CA LEU A 1052 -30.56 -65.27 -2.68
C LEU A 1052 -31.67 -66.11 -2.03
N THR A 1053 -31.95 -67.28 -2.62
CA THR A 1053 -32.97 -68.21 -2.13
C THR A 1053 -32.42 -69.06 -0.97
N GLU A 1054 -33.12 -69.09 0.17
CA GLU A 1054 -32.75 -69.93 1.32
C GLU A 1054 -33.93 -70.81 1.75
N LYS A 1055 -33.66 -72.09 2.04
CA LYS A 1055 -34.68 -73.01 2.56
C LYS A 1055 -34.93 -72.70 4.04
N GLY A 1056 -36.20 -72.52 4.41
CA GLY A 1056 -36.58 -72.25 5.80
C GLY A 1056 -36.96 -70.79 6.09
N LEU A 1057 -37.26 -69.99 5.06
CA LEU A 1057 -37.69 -68.60 5.13
C LEU A 1057 -38.85 -68.35 4.16
N SER A 1058 -39.79 -67.49 4.55
CA SER A 1058 -40.79 -66.98 3.61
C SER A 1058 -40.16 -65.93 2.71
N GLN A 1059 -40.35 -66.00 1.40
CA GLN A 1059 -39.65 -65.14 0.43
C GLN A 1059 -40.61 -64.49 -0.58
N LEU A 1060 -40.52 -63.16 -0.74
CA LEU A 1060 -41.24 -62.36 -1.75
C LEU A 1060 -40.28 -61.93 -2.86
N TYR A 1061 -40.70 -62.07 -4.10
CA TYR A 1061 -39.85 -61.79 -5.27
C TYR A 1061 -40.67 -61.38 -6.48
N ALA A 1062 -40.13 -60.52 -7.34
CA ALA A 1062 -40.63 -60.41 -8.70
C ALA A 1062 -40.15 -61.63 -9.51
N MET A 1063 -40.99 -62.10 -10.44
CA MET A 1063 -40.68 -63.22 -11.33
C MET A 1063 -40.29 -62.69 -12.71
N SER A 1064 -39.27 -63.30 -13.31
CA SER A 1064 -38.98 -63.11 -14.73
C SER A 1064 -40.06 -63.81 -15.58
N ASP A 1065 -40.54 -63.14 -16.63
CA ASP A 1065 -41.37 -63.79 -17.67
C ASP A 1065 -40.53 -64.72 -18.57
N ILE A 1066 -39.19 -64.64 -18.47
CA ILE A 1066 -38.24 -65.44 -19.25
C ILE A 1066 -37.29 -66.18 -18.29
N GLY A 1067 -37.53 -67.48 -18.10
CA GLY A 1067 -36.73 -68.35 -17.22
C GLY A 1067 -37.28 -68.45 -15.79
N ASN A 1068 -36.47 -69.01 -14.88
CA ASN A 1068 -36.86 -69.27 -13.48
C ASN A 1068 -36.18 -68.32 -12.48
N ASP A 1069 -35.76 -67.13 -12.93
CA ASP A 1069 -35.11 -66.14 -12.07
C ASP A 1069 -36.10 -65.47 -11.11
N LYS A 1070 -35.63 -65.21 -9.89
CA LYS A 1070 -36.37 -64.53 -8.81
C LYS A 1070 -35.62 -63.27 -8.43
N PHE A 1071 -36.29 -62.12 -8.39
CA PHE A 1071 -35.66 -60.82 -8.12
C PHE A 1071 -36.09 -60.24 -6.77
N GLN A 1072 -35.14 -59.68 -6.01
CA GLN A 1072 -35.39 -58.85 -4.83
C GLN A 1072 -35.47 -57.37 -5.20
N VAL A 1073 -34.74 -56.95 -6.24
CA VAL A 1073 -34.88 -55.65 -6.91
C VAL A 1073 -35.18 -55.94 -8.37
N ALA A 1074 -36.26 -55.40 -8.92
CA ALA A 1074 -36.64 -55.59 -10.31
C ALA A 1074 -36.76 -54.23 -11.03
N GLY A 1075 -36.17 -54.12 -12.21
CA GLY A 1075 -36.39 -53.02 -13.15
C GLY A 1075 -37.25 -53.51 -14.31
N VAL A 1076 -38.42 -52.93 -14.51
CA VAL A 1076 -39.41 -53.38 -15.51
C VAL A 1076 -39.87 -52.24 -16.43
N PRO A 1077 -40.40 -52.48 -17.63
CA PRO A 1077 -40.90 -51.41 -18.50
C PRO A 1077 -42.13 -50.71 -17.92
N GLU A 1078 -43.01 -51.48 -17.27
CA GLU A 1078 -44.24 -51.01 -16.65
C GLU A 1078 -44.72 -51.99 -15.57
N LEU A 1079 -45.70 -51.60 -14.74
CA LEU A 1079 -46.29 -52.49 -13.73
C LEU A 1079 -47.34 -53.46 -14.31
N ASN A 1080 -47.74 -53.32 -15.57
CA ASN A 1080 -48.83 -54.10 -16.15
C ASN A 1080 -48.43 -55.57 -16.36
N ASN A 1081 -49.25 -56.47 -15.81
CA ASN A 1081 -49.07 -57.93 -15.79
C ASN A 1081 -47.86 -58.48 -15.03
N LEU A 1082 -47.04 -57.63 -14.38
CA LEU A 1082 -45.87 -58.08 -13.60
C LEU A 1082 -46.28 -59.12 -12.55
N LEU A 1083 -45.68 -60.31 -12.63
CA LEU A 1083 -45.90 -61.43 -11.71
C LEU A 1083 -45.01 -61.31 -10.47
N ILE A 1084 -45.63 -61.37 -9.31
CA ILE A 1084 -44.99 -61.36 -8.00
C ILE A 1084 -45.19 -62.72 -7.34
N GLY A 1085 -44.08 -63.36 -7.00
CA GLY A 1085 -44.07 -64.64 -6.33
C GLY A 1085 -43.87 -64.54 -4.82
N PHE A 1086 -44.47 -65.49 -4.09
CA PHE A 1086 -44.33 -65.64 -2.66
C PHE A 1086 -44.20 -67.12 -2.28
N ASP A 1087 -43.05 -67.50 -1.70
CA ASP A 1087 -42.84 -68.82 -1.11
C ASP A 1087 -43.05 -68.72 0.41
N ALA A 1088 -43.94 -69.52 1.00
CA ALA A 1088 -44.15 -69.57 2.45
C ALA A 1088 -43.29 -70.65 3.13
N ASP A 1089 -42.63 -70.35 4.27
CA ASP A 1089 -41.96 -71.39 5.06
C ASP A 1089 -42.91 -72.20 5.95
N LYS A 1090 -43.97 -71.56 6.47
CA LYS A 1090 -44.95 -72.17 7.35
C LYS A 1090 -46.37 -71.86 6.89
N ASP A 1091 -47.29 -72.76 7.22
CA ASP A 1091 -48.72 -72.51 7.05
C ASP A 1091 -49.16 -71.39 7.99
N GLY A 1092 -49.78 -70.34 7.45
CA GLY A 1092 -50.24 -69.21 8.24
C GLY A 1092 -50.69 -68.00 7.42
N GLN A 1093 -51.02 -66.94 8.15
CA GLN A 1093 -51.42 -65.65 7.59
C GLN A 1093 -50.20 -64.73 7.45
N TYR A 1094 -50.17 -64.02 6.32
CA TYR A 1094 -49.17 -63.04 5.93
C TYR A 1094 -49.87 -61.74 5.52
N THR A 1095 -49.17 -60.60 5.51
CA THR A 1095 -49.73 -59.27 5.21
C THR A 1095 -48.77 -58.47 4.35
N LEU A 1096 -49.22 -58.01 3.18
CA LEU A 1096 -48.46 -57.07 2.37
C LEU A 1096 -48.65 -55.63 2.87
N GLU A 1097 -47.55 -54.88 2.93
CA GLU A 1097 -47.52 -53.43 3.09
C GLU A 1097 -46.78 -52.79 1.89
N PHE A 1098 -47.10 -51.53 1.58
CA PHE A 1098 -46.69 -50.89 0.33
C PHE A 1098 -46.20 -49.46 0.53
N ALA A 1099 -45.11 -49.11 -0.15
CA ALA A 1099 -44.68 -47.73 -0.31
C ALA A 1099 -44.51 -47.40 -1.80
N LEU A 1100 -45.29 -46.41 -2.27
CA LEU A 1100 -45.30 -45.93 -3.65
C LEU A 1100 -44.60 -44.58 -3.74
N SER A 1101 -43.79 -44.42 -4.78
CA SER A 1101 -43.30 -43.13 -5.27
C SER A 1101 -44.43 -42.16 -5.63
N ASP A 1102 -44.13 -40.86 -5.66
CA ASP A 1102 -45.03 -39.78 -6.08
C ASP A 1102 -45.67 -39.99 -7.46
N HIS A 1103 -45.03 -40.76 -8.34
CA HIS A 1103 -45.57 -41.11 -9.66
C HIS A 1103 -46.76 -42.06 -9.52
N PHE A 1104 -46.55 -43.20 -8.86
CA PHE A 1104 -47.61 -44.21 -8.70
C PHE A 1104 -48.68 -43.82 -7.67
N ALA A 1105 -48.32 -43.04 -6.64
CA ALA A 1105 -49.26 -42.51 -5.67
C ALA A 1105 -50.35 -41.58 -6.29
N LYS A 1106 -50.08 -40.98 -7.45
CA LYS A 1106 -51.05 -40.15 -8.20
C LYS A 1106 -51.94 -40.95 -9.16
N GLY A 1107 -51.58 -42.19 -9.47
CA GLY A 1107 -52.37 -43.06 -10.35
C GLY A 1107 -53.21 -44.09 -9.58
N ALA A 1108 -53.50 -45.21 -10.24
CA ALA A 1108 -54.14 -46.36 -9.62
C ALA A 1108 -53.34 -47.63 -9.95
N VAL A 1109 -52.60 -48.13 -8.95
CA VAL A 1109 -51.95 -49.44 -8.97
C VAL A 1109 -52.91 -50.44 -8.33
N TYR A 1110 -53.06 -51.63 -8.91
CA TYR A 1110 -53.86 -52.71 -8.35
C TYR A 1110 -53.03 -53.98 -8.16
N LEU A 1111 -53.17 -54.60 -6.99
CA LEU A 1111 -52.76 -55.96 -6.70
C LEU A 1111 -53.90 -56.92 -7.07
N HIS A 1112 -53.59 -57.98 -7.80
CA HIS A 1112 -54.50 -59.11 -8.05
C HIS A 1112 -53.90 -60.35 -7.40
N ASP A 1113 -54.58 -60.96 -6.42
CA ASP A 1113 -54.21 -62.28 -5.90
C ASP A 1113 -54.80 -63.36 -6.80
N LEU A 1114 -53.93 -64.07 -7.52
CA LEU A 1114 -54.32 -65.10 -8.48
C LEU A 1114 -54.88 -66.37 -7.81
N GLN A 1115 -54.66 -66.54 -6.51
CA GLN A 1115 -55.17 -67.69 -5.74
C GLN A 1115 -56.58 -67.46 -5.21
N SER A 1116 -56.90 -66.24 -4.75
CA SER A 1116 -58.23 -65.87 -4.24
C SER A 1116 -59.13 -65.18 -5.28
N GLY A 1117 -58.56 -64.69 -6.39
CA GLY A 1117 -59.25 -63.88 -7.39
C GLY A 1117 -59.48 -62.42 -6.95
N ALA A 1118 -58.94 -62.00 -5.80
CA ALA A 1118 -59.19 -60.67 -5.24
C ALA A 1118 -58.36 -59.58 -5.94
N LYS A 1119 -59.01 -58.49 -6.35
CA LYS A 1119 -58.38 -57.28 -6.91
C LYS A 1119 -58.49 -56.11 -5.92
N HIS A 1120 -57.37 -55.55 -5.50
CA HIS A 1120 -57.29 -54.45 -4.54
C HIS A 1120 -56.45 -53.28 -5.08
N ARG A 1121 -56.96 -52.04 -4.96
CA ARG A 1121 -56.16 -50.84 -5.24
C ARG A 1121 -55.15 -50.62 -4.11
N ILE A 1122 -53.92 -50.29 -4.48
CA ILE A 1122 -52.80 -50.09 -3.55
C ILE A 1122 -52.58 -48.60 -3.28
N THR A 1123 -52.32 -48.23 -2.02
CA THR A 1123 -51.87 -46.91 -1.57
C THR A 1123 -50.83 -47.06 -0.44
N ASN A 1124 -50.13 -45.98 -0.07
CA ASN A 1124 -49.16 -45.95 1.04
C ASN A 1124 -49.75 -46.28 2.43
N SER A 1125 -51.07 -46.41 2.55
CA SER A 1125 -51.77 -46.81 3.78
C SER A 1125 -52.57 -48.11 3.62
N THR A 1126 -52.40 -48.81 2.50
CA THR A 1126 -53.07 -50.10 2.25
C THR A 1126 -52.25 -51.22 2.87
N SER A 1127 -52.91 -52.12 3.58
CA SER A 1127 -52.37 -53.43 3.93
C SER A 1127 -53.27 -54.53 3.38
N TYR A 1128 -52.70 -55.66 2.98
CA TYR A 1128 -53.43 -56.77 2.39
C TYR A 1128 -53.01 -58.11 3.01
N SER A 1129 -53.89 -58.68 3.84
CA SER A 1129 -53.65 -59.95 4.53
C SER A 1129 -54.15 -61.15 3.72
N PHE A 1130 -53.38 -62.23 3.71
CA PHE A 1130 -53.62 -63.43 2.91
C PHE A 1130 -53.08 -64.68 3.61
N ASP A 1131 -53.70 -65.84 3.40
CA ASP A 1131 -53.22 -67.12 3.93
C ASP A 1131 -52.37 -67.86 2.89
N ALA A 1132 -51.28 -68.49 3.32
CA ALA A 1132 -50.38 -69.28 2.48
C ALA A 1132 -49.91 -70.56 3.21
N LYS A 1133 -49.57 -71.60 2.44
CA LYS A 1133 -49.06 -72.88 2.95
C LYS A 1133 -47.68 -73.21 2.41
N ARG A 1134 -46.95 -74.00 3.18
CA ARG A 1134 -45.61 -74.44 2.80
C ARG A 1134 -45.67 -75.37 1.57
N GLY A 1135 -45.10 -74.90 0.47
CA GLY A 1135 -45.10 -75.64 -0.81
C GLY A 1135 -46.24 -75.28 -1.76
N ASP A 1136 -47.01 -74.22 -1.46
CA ASP A 1136 -47.87 -73.56 -2.46
C ASP A 1136 -47.05 -73.12 -3.70
N SER A 1137 -47.74 -72.95 -4.83
CA SER A 1137 -47.11 -72.46 -6.07
C SER A 1137 -46.56 -71.06 -5.89
N GLY A 1138 -45.31 -70.84 -6.27
CA GLY A 1138 -44.60 -69.58 -6.03
C GLY A 1138 -45.26 -68.36 -6.68
N ALA A 1139 -45.85 -68.48 -7.87
CA ALA A 1139 -46.51 -67.35 -8.55
C ALA A 1139 -47.89 -67.06 -7.94
N ARG A 1140 -48.02 -65.91 -7.24
CA ARG A 1140 -49.25 -65.61 -6.48
C ARG A 1140 -49.94 -64.30 -6.86
N PHE A 1141 -49.21 -63.19 -6.94
CA PHE A 1141 -49.83 -61.89 -7.22
C PHE A 1141 -49.47 -61.39 -8.62
N ARG A 1142 -50.32 -60.52 -9.14
CA ARG A 1142 -50.07 -59.76 -10.37
C ARG A 1142 -50.31 -58.27 -10.10
N LEU A 1143 -49.45 -57.41 -10.63
CA LEU A 1143 -49.63 -55.97 -10.59
C LEU A 1143 -50.24 -55.43 -11.90
N SER A 1144 -50.84 -54.25 -11.81
CA SER A 1144 -51.34 -53.48 -12.95
C SER A 1144 -51.43 -52.00 -12.60
N TYR A 1145 -51.34 -51.13 -13.60
CA TYR A 1145 -51.35 -49.67 -13.48
C TYR A 1145 -52.17 -49.04 -14.59
N GLY A 1146 -53.28 -48.41 -14.22
CA GLY A 1146 -54.22 -47.79 -15.16
C GLY A 1146 -55.51 -47.34 -14.50
N CYS A 1147 -56.33 -46.58 -15.24
CA CYS A 1147 -57.69 -46.25 -14.82
C CYS A 1147 -58.60 -47.49 -14.93
N ASP A 1148 -59.64 -47.59 -14.09
CA ASP A 1148 -60.47 -48.80 -13.97
C ASP A 1148 -61.07 -49.29 -15.30
N GLU A 1149 -60.79 -50.55 -15.67
CA GLU A 1149 -61.48 -51.29 -16.74
C GLU A 1149 -62.93 -51.70 -16.38
N ASN A 1150 -63.55 -51.07 -15.39
CA ASN A 1150 -64.94 -51.32 -14.97
C ASN A 1150 -65.62 -50.03 -14.48
N VAL A 1151 -65.93 -49.14 -15.41
CA VAL A 1151 -66.88 -48.05 -15.21
C VAL A 1151 -67.97 -48.20 -16.27
N ASP A 1152 -69.24 -48.09 -15.87
CA ASP A 1152 -70.38 -48.05 -16.81
C ASP A 1152 -70.13 -46.97 -17.86
N ASP A 1153 -70.17 -47.35 -19.14
CA ASP A 1153 -69.74 -46.51 -20.25
C ASP A 1153 -70.76 -45.38 -20.48
N SER A 1154 -70.51 -44.22 -19.86
CA SER A 1154 -71.43 -43.07 -19.84
C SER A 1154 -71.72 -42.48 -21.23
N HIS A 1155 -71.00 -42.91 -22.27
CA HIS A 1155 -71.21 -42.49 -23.65
C HIS A 1155 -71.12 -43.71 -24.59
N VAL A 1156 -72.25 -44.14 -25.17
CA VAL A 1156 -72.25 -45.26 -26.11
C VAL A 1156 -72.20 -44.75 -27.56
N VAL A 1157 -71.14 -45.08 -28.28
CA VAL A 1157 -70.98 -44.78 -29.72
C VAL A 1157 -71.11 -46.07 -30.52
N SER A 1158 -72.05 -46.11 -31.48
CA SER A 1158 -72.33 -47.28 -32.32
C SER A 1158 -72.61 -46.89 -33.78
N THR A 1159 -72.59 -47.85 -34.69
CA THR A 1159 -72.92 -47.65 -36.10
C THR A 1159 -74.03 -48.59 -36.58
N ASN A 1160 -74.85 -48.13 -37.52
CA ASN A 1160 -75.90 -48.91 -38.17
C ASN A 1160 -76.03 -48.47 -39.63
N GLY A 1161 -75.57 -49.29 -40.58
CA GLY A 1161 -75.41 -48.87 -41.98
C GLY A 1161 -74.56 -47.59 -42.07
N ARG A 1162 -75.08 -46.55 -42.73
CA ARG A 1162 -74.43 -45.22 -42.86
C ARG A 1162 -74.77 -44.21 -41.74
N GLU A 1163 -75.34 -44.67 -40.62
CA GLU A 1163 -75.64 -43.86 -39.44
C GLU A 1163 -74.65 -44.13 -38.30
N ILE A 1164 -74.05 -43.07 -37.76
CA ILE A 1164 -73.29 -43.08 -36.50
C ILE A 1164 -74.26 -42.61 -35.40
N ILE A 1165 -74.47 -43.45 -34.40
CA ILE A 1165 -75.41 -43.25 -33.30
C ILE A 1165 -74.60 -42.97 -32.03
N ILE A 1166 -74.92 -41.88 -31.35
CA ILE A 1166 -74.32 -41.50 -30.06
C ILE A 1166 -75.43 -41.44 -29.02
N LEU A 1167 -75.23 -42.10 -27.89
CA LEU A 1167 -76.08 -42.01 -26.71
C LEU A 1167 -75.26 -41.42 -25.56
N ASN A 1168 -75.60 -40.20 -25.16
CA ASN A 1168 -75.02 -39.57 -23.98
C ASN A 1168 -75.84 -40.02 -22.76
N GLN A 1169 -75.26 -40.86 -21.89
CA GLN A 1169 -75.86 -41.29 -20.61
C GLN A 1169 -75.33 -40.47 -19.41
N ASP A 1170 -74.40 -39.54 -19.64
CA ASP A 1170 -73.89 -38.61 -18.63
C ASP A 1170 -75.00 -37.61 -18.20
N ALA A 1171 -74.86 -37.09 -16.98
CA ALA A 1171 -75.73 -36.06 -16.41
C ALA A 1171 -75.46 -34.66 -16.98
N LEU A 1172 -74.44 -34.51 -17.84
CA LEU A 1172 -74.03 -33.27 -18.47
C LEU A 1172 -74.11 -33.36 -19.99
N ASP A 1173 -74.38 -32.21 -20.63
CA ASP A 1173 -74.37 -32.14 -22.09
C ASP A 1173 -72.96 -32.31 -22.65
N CYS A 1174 -72.84 -33.09 -23.73
CA CYS A 1174 -71.57 -33.40 -24.38
C CYS A 1174 -71.48 -32.76 -25.77
N THR A 1175 -70.32 -32.21 -26.13
CA THR A 1175 -70.04 -31.72 -27.49
C THR A 1175 -69.38 -32.83 -28.28
N VAL A 1176 -70.00 -33.25 -29.38
CA VAL A 1176 -69.49 -34.32 -30.23
C VAL A 1176 -68.97 -33.76 -31.55
N THR A 1177 -67.75 -34.15 -31.89
CA THR A 1177 -66.99 -33.70 -33.05
C THR A 1177 -66.59 -34.90 -33.90
N LEU A 1178 -67.00 -34.92 -35.17
CA LEU A 1178 -66.73 -36.00 -36.11
C LEU A 1178 -65.60 -35.60 -37.08
N PHE A 1179 -64.58 -36.43 -37.20
CA PHE A 1179 -63.45 -36.27 -38.11
C PHE A 1179 -63.31 -37.47 -39.06
N THR A 1180 -62.66 -37.27 -40.21
CA THR A 1180 -62.05 -38.39 -40.96
C THR A 1180 -60.80 -38.91 -40.23
N ILE A 1181 -60.30 -40.09 -40.61
CA ILE A 1181 -59.06 -40.64 -40.02
C ILE A 1181 -57.81 -39.78 -40.31
N GLU A 1182 -57.85 -38.94 -41.36
CA GLU A 1182 -56.82 -37.94 -41.67
C GLU A 1182 -56.98 -36.64 -40.86
N GLY A 1183 -57.87 -36.62 -39.85
CA GLY A 1183 -58.08 -35.48 -38.95
C GLY A 1183 -58.91 -34.33 -39.52
N LYS A 1184 -59.53 -34.50 -40.70
CA LYS A 1184 -60.38 -33.46 -41.29
C LYS A 1184 -61.74 -33.40 -40.58
N LEU A 1185 -62.06 -32.25 -39.98
CA LEU A 1185 -63.36 -32.01 -39.35
C LEU A 1185 -64.50 -32.12 -40.37
N LEU A 1186 -65.48 -32.97 -40.07
CA LEU A 1186 -66.70 -33.16 -40.86
C LEU A 1186 -67.90 -32.47 -40.24
N ARG A 1187 -68.09 -32.60 -38.92
CA ARG A 1187 -69.25 -32.05 -38.20
C ARG A 1187 -68.93 -31.84 -36.73
N ARG A 1188 -69.59 -30.86 -36.11
CA ARG A 1188 -69.66 -30.71 -34.65
C ARG A 1188 -71.11 -30.44 -34.26
N LEU A 1189 -71.57 -31.06 -33.19
CA LEU A 1189 -72.92 -30.87 -32.62
C LEU A 1189 -72.88 -31.08 -31.10
N LYS A 1190 -73.98 -30.76 -30.42
CA LYS A 1190 -74.13 -30.92 -28.97
C LYS A 1190 -75.21 -31.98 -28.70
N VAL A 1191 -74.91 -32.98 -27.88
CA VAL A 1191 -75.84 -34.02 -27.43
C VAL A 1191 -76.16 -33.75 -25.97
N LEU A 1192 -77.44 -33.52 -25.65
CA LEU A 1192 -77.86 -33.22 -24.29
C LEU A 1192 -77.68 -34.42 -23.34
N ALA A 1193 -77.62 -34.16 -22.04
CA ALA A 1193 -77.63 -35.21 -21.02
C ALA A 1193 -78.79 -36.21 -21.22
N GLY A 1194 -78.52 -37.51 -21.12
CA GLY A 1194 -79.51 -38.58 -21.31
C GLY A 1194 -80.09 -38.74 -22.72
N HIS A 1195 -79.60 -38.02 -23.74
CA HIS A 1195 -80.19 -38.02 -25.09
C HIS A 1195 -79.39 -38.83 -26.13
N ARG A 1196 -80.10 -39.30 -27.15
CA ARG A 1196 -79.57 -40.00 -28.33
C ARG A 1196 -79.55 -39.07 -29.53
N GLU A 1197 -78.43 -39.04 -30.25
CA GLU A 1197 -78.27 -38.35 -31.53
C GLU A 1197 -77.78 -39.27 -32.64
N VAL A 1198 -78.07 -38.92 -33.89
CA VAL A 1198 -77.79 -39.75 -35.07
C VAL A 1198 -77.23 -38.93 -36.22
N MET A 1199 -75.99 -39.24 -36.62
CA MET A 1199 -75.28 -38.59 -37.73
C MET A 1199 -75.23 -39.49 -38.96
N LYS A 1200 -75.79 -39.02 -40.08
CA LYS A 1200 -75.60 -39.64 -41.40
C LYS A 1200 -74.28 -39.18 -42.01
N VAL A 1201 -73.48 -40.14 -42.48
CA VAL A 1201 -72.31 -39.91 -43.34
C VAL A 1201 -72.60 -40.40 -44.76
N GLN A 1202 -72.03 -39.74 -45.77
CA GLN A 1202 -72.42 -40.00 -47.18
C GLN A 1202 -71.72 -41.21 -47.80
N THR A 1203 -70.59 -41.64 -47.25
CA THR A 1203 -69.72 -42.72 -47.74
C THR A 1203 -69.41 -43.72 -46.63
N GLY A 1204 -69.25 -45.01 -46.96
CA GLY A 1204 -68.66 -45.98 -46.05
C GLY A 1204 -67.18 -45.69 -45.80
N GLY A 1205 -66.69 -45.98 -44.60
CA GLY A 1205 -65.32 -45.67 -44.19
C GLY A 1205 -65.10 -45.64 -42.67
N ALA A 1206 -63.86 -45.42 -42.26
CA ALA A 1206 -63.51 -45.19 -40.86
C ALA A 1206 -63.65 -43.71 -40.49
N TYR A 1207 -64.20 -43.43 -39.32
CA TYR A 1207 -64.39 -42.08 -38.78
C TYR A 1207 -63.94 -42.01 -37.31
N ILE A 1208 -63.59 -40.81 -36.85
CA ILE A 1208 -63.21 -40.55 -35.45
C ILE A 1208 -64.28 -39.67 -34.83
N VAL A 1209 -64.91 -40.16 -33.75
CA VAL A 1209 -65.90 -39.47 -32.93
C VAL A 1209 -65.22 -39.00 -31.65
N HIS A 1210 -65.10 -37.70 -31.46
CA HIS A 1210 -64.53 -37.08 -30.26
C HIS A 1210 -65.65 -36.43 -29.44
N LEU A 1211 -65.83 -36.90 -28.22
CA LEU A 1211 -66.80 -36.42 -27.23
C LEU A 1211 -66.07 -35.56 -26.20
N GLN A 1212 -66.64 -34.41 -25.84
CA GLN A 1212 -66.03 -33.50 -24.89
C GLN A 1212 -67.07 -32.74 -24.05
N ASN A 1213 -66.94 -32.80 -22.72
CA ASN A 1213 -67.61 -31.89 -21.79
C ASN A 1213 -66.59 -31.24 -20.83
N ALA A 1214 -67.02 -30.71 -19.68
CA ALA A 1214 -66.12 -30.08 -18.72
C ALA A 1214 -65.23 -31.07 -17.93
N PHE A 1215 -65.55 -32.37 -17.98
CA PHE A 1215 -64.92 -33.44 -17.20
C PHE A 1215 -64.56 -34.69 -18.04
N THR A 1216 -65.21 -34.92 -19.19
CA THR A 1216 -64.90 -36.02 -20.13
C THR A 1216 -64.30 -35.52 -21.44
N ASN A 1217 -63.45 -36.34 -22.08
CA ASN A 1217 -62.74 -36.01 -23.32
C ASN A 1217 -62.35 -37.29 -24.09
N ASP A 1218 -63.35 -38.00 -24.61
CA ASP A 1218 -63.23 -39.38 -25.09
C ASP A 1218 -63.21 -39.46 -26.63
N VAL A 1219 -62.46 -40.40 -27.19
CA VAL A 1219 -62.25 -40.53 -28.63
C VAL A 1219 -62.48 -41.97 -29.10
N HIS A 1220 -63.52 -42.18 -29.89
CA HIS A 1220 -63.88 -43.49 -30.44
C HIS A 1220 -63.60 -43.51 -31.95
N LYS A 1221 -62.95 -44.57 -32.43
CA LYS A 1221 -62.83 -44.86 -33.85
C LYS A 1221 -63.97 -45.79 -34.26
N VAL A 1222 -64.80 -45.37 -35.19
CA VAL A 1222 -65.95 -46.16 -35.68
C VAL A 1222 -65.76 -46.53 -37.15
N LEU A 1223 -66.21 -47.73 -37.51
CA LEU A 1223 -66.29 -48.17 -38.90
C LEU A 1223 -67.74 -48.09 -39.36
N VAL A 1224 -67.95 -47.44 -40.50
CA VAL A 1224 -69.24 -47.28 -41.16
C VAL A 1224 -69.21 -48.10 -42.45
N GLU A 1225 -70.16 -49.02 -42.60
CA GLU A 1225 -70.26 -49.90 -43.76
C GLU A 1225 -70.77 -49.14 -45.01
N TYR A 1226 -70.49 -49.70 -46.19
CA TYR A 1226 -70.76 -49.06 -47.49
C TYR A 1226 -72.23 -49.05 -47.89
#